data_AF-A0A960LQ74-F1
#
_entry.id   AF-A0A960LQ74-F1
#
_cell.length_a   1.000
_cell.length_b   1.000
_cell.length_c   1.000
_cell.angle_alpha   90.00
_cell.angle_beta   90.00
_cell.angle_gamma   90.00
#
_symmetry.space_group_name_H-M   'P 1'
#
loop_
_entity.id
_entity.type
_entity.pdbx_description
1 polymer ?
#
loop_
_entity_poly.entity_id
_entity_poly.type
_entity_poly.pdbx_seq_one_letter_code
_entity_poly.pdbx_strand_id
1 'polypeptide(L)'
;MTLPPLQRLAPLAFAVLLTSTAADAAVDSPKSNSVGMTLHLIEGGRFIMGSDARENGLSKAFPLHTNTQFFGNAETPAHVTWITKPIWMGETEVTVGQWKQFIDATGYVTTAEKNGEGIIGWAPTPEDKPLYQSHDFERKPEFSWRNPGFPQTDSHPVVGVSFEDVQAFLKWLSKKEGATYRLPTEAEWEFACRAGTTSWFSFGDEPRGVVHRHGNLGNVELEKHRKHSVERQWLLDWDKEPEDGHIFTSPVGSYEPNALGLRDLHGNVWEWCADLWLDTYYQHFDAPERTLPRVAAIDPVNESEPQTDANHFRTIRGGSWYNGPIVCRSSNRSYWDEPDAACYLGFRVVREADPAISSRAREALEKENAARTALEQAGAKFFASRGINLEVRFDGETLTSDALQLLAAIPDLESLSLGQKKPFTVSNTDLEAIAAIASLKSLDFRSSFEIAEADLSILAKLPLLESLSFSRSTSLNDADLAELASLENLRTFRCYGTTGGLTDEGIVHLARNHSLETLDLFETDASGSFLNQFTACPIASLSLTKRYDAEPRLTDEHARLLANFPALIRLQLNEQGTLTDPTLLVIGKLTQLEELTLHGCRGFSANGFAPLGQLTHLRTLNLQSTAAGDEAANAIADIPRLQSLRLGSEGLTDRGIARLADLFSLENLYIETCAITDVGLESLGRINRLKQLDLGAPTITGSGLGALTRLPELSDLRLRCPALTNAVFEQLVFAKSLRKLRLVERGWQPPAALTDEGLLALAPATWLTELWLPRNDTGLTEDGMNALKPHLPKTNIIPYSVEWKKPDPS
;
A
#
# COMPACT_ATOMS: atom_id res chain seq x y z
N MET A 1 6.71 11.80 34.43
CA MET A 1 7.64 10.70 34.14
C MET A 1 7.55 10.42 32.66
N THR A 2 8.66 10.65 31.97
CA THR A 2 8.80 10.63 30.50
C THR A 2 8.58 9.22 29.95
N LEU A 3 7.64 9.09 29.02
CA LEU A 3 7.46 7.90 28.18
C LEU A 3 8.75 7.69 27.35
N PRO A 4 9.26 6.46 27.21
CA PRO A 4 10.39 6.19 26.35
C PRO A 4 9.98 6.34 24.88
N PRO A 5 10.90 6.70 23.97
CA PRO A 5 10.58 6.84 22.56
C PRO A 5 10.30 5.45 21.95
N LEU A 6 9.25 5.38 21.13
CA LEU A 6 8.96 4.26 20.24
C LEU A 6 10.21 3.98 19.39
N GLN A 7 10.92 2.88 19.66
CA GLN A 7 11.91 2.33 18.73
C GLN A 7 11.16 1.88 17.48
N ARG A 8 11.18 2.70 16.43
CA ARG A 8 10.79 2.27 15.09
C ARG A 8 11.82 1.26 14.63
N LEU A 9 11.37 0.02 14.39
CA LEU A 9 12.14 -0.99 13.68
C LEU A 9 12.59 -0.40 12.34
N ALA A 10 13.89 -0.48 12.05
CA ALA A 10 14.45 -0.13 10.76
C ALA A 10 13.80 -0.99 9.66
N PRO A 11 13.55 -0.45 8.44
CA PRO A 11 13.09 -1.27 7.34
C PRO A 11 14.17 -2.32 7.03
N LEU A 12 13.82 -3.60 7.17
CA LEU A 12 14.66 -4.70 6.70
C LEU A 12 14.86 -4.55 5.20
N ALA A 13 16.12 -4.36 4.82
CA ALA A 13 16.61 -4.32 3.45
C ALA A 13 16.09 -5.50 2.62
N PHE A 14 15.55 -5.20 1.44
CA PHE A 14 15.40 -6.19 0.36
C PHE A 14 16.77 -6.45 -0.26
N ALA A 15 17.58 -7.27 0.40
CA ALA A 15 18.54 -8.10 -0.29
C ALA A 15 17.87 -9.47 -0.41
N VAL A 16 17.60 -9.91 -1.64
CA VAL A 16 17.23 -11.29 -1.91
C VAL A 16 18.42 -12.14 -1.46
N LEU A 17 18.36 -12.65 -0.23
CA LEU A 17 19.27 -13.68 0.24
C LEU A 17 18.90 -14.96 -0.51
N LEU A 18 19.41 -15.11 -1.73
CA LEU A 18 19.71 -16.43 -2.25
C LEU A 18 20.53 -17.13 -1.17
N THR A 19 20.12 -18.33 -0.77
CA THR A 19 20.83 -19.13 0.24
C THR A 19 22.26 -19.35 -0.22
N SER A 20 23.15 -18.46 0.19
CA SER A 20 24.53 -18.44 -0.26
C SER A 20 25.30 -19.41 0.61
N THR A 21 26.03 -20.32 -0.04
CA THR A 21 26.94 -21.20 0.70
C THR A 21 28.06 -20.35 1.31
N ALA A 22 28.79 -20.86 2.32
CA ALA A 22 29.96 -20.14 2.86
C ALA A 22 31.01 -19.79 1.79
N ALA A 23 30.98 -20.46 0.63
CA ALA A 23 31.79 -20.13 -0.54
C ALA A 23 31.20 -18.96 -1.36
N ASP A 24 29.86 -18.87 -1.50
CA ASP A 24 29.19 -17.74 -2.17
C ASP A 24 29.31 -16.45 -1.33
N ALA A 25 29.17 -16.53 -0.01
CA ALA A 25 29.33 -15.38 0.90
C ALA A 25 30.74 -14.73 0.83
N ALA A 26 31.79 -15.52 0.50
CA ALA A 26 33.14 -15.01 0.30
C ALA A 26 33.34 -14.36 -1.08
N VAL A 27 32.52 -14.71 -2.07
CA VAL A 27 32.54 -14.14 -3.44
C VAL A 27 31.79 -12.80 -3.47
N ASP A 28 30.77 -12.64 -2.63
CA ASP A 28 29.88 -11.48 -2.60
C ASP A 28 30.33 -10.38 -1.60
N SER A 29 31.43 -10.59 -0.86
CA SER A 29 31.98 -9.58 0.07
C SER A 29 32.54 -8.36 -0.66
N PRO A 30 32.51 -7.15 -0.06
CA PRO A 30 33.05 -5.95 -0.69
C PRO A 30 34.51 -6.11 -1.10
N LYS A 31 34.85 -5.68 -2.32
CA LYS A 31 36.20 -5.79 -2.89
C LYS A 31 36.91 -4.44 -2.82
N SER A 32 38.19 -4.45 -2.48
CA SER A 32 39.06 -3.26 -2.66
C SER A 32 39.84 -3.36 -3.95
N ASN A 33 39.86 -2.29 -4.74
CA ASN A 33 40.62 -2.24 -6.00
C ASN A 33 42.03 -1.64 -5.83
N SER A 34 42.79 -1.55 -6.93
CA SER A 34 44.20 -1.13 -6.93
C SER A 34 44.45 0.34 -6.61
N VAL A 35 43.39 1.16 -6.55
CA VAL A 35 43.46 2.59 -6.17
C VAL A 35 42.81 2.86 -4.81
N GLY A 36 42.36 1.80 -4.12
CA GLY A 36 41.78 1.88 -2.77
C GLY A 36 40.28 2.18 -2.73
N MET A 37 39.53 1.91 -3.81
CA MET A 37 38.07 1.98 -3.79
C MET A 37 37.49 0.70 -3.21
N THR A 38 36.48 0.80 -2.35
CA THR A 38 35.60 -0.31 -1.96
C THR A 38 34.46 -0.45 -2.96
N LEU A 39 34.23 -1.66 -3.47
CA LEU A 39 33.17 -1.98 -4.42
C LEU A 39 32.23 -3.02 -3.81
N HIS A 40 30.93 -2.78 -3.89
CA HIS A 40 29.88 -3.70 -3.44
C HIS A 40 29.24 -4.40 -4.63
N LEU A 41 28.96 -5.70 -4.51
CA LEU A 41 28.26 -6.45 -5.55
C LEU A 41 26.79 -6.03 -5.57
N ILE A 42 26.32 -5.63 -6.73
CA ILE A 42 24.92 -5.36 -7.03
C ILE A 42 24.47 -6.50 -7.96
N GLU A 43 23.72 -7.45 -7.43
CA GLU A 43 23.29 -8.64 -8.20
C GLU A 43 22.27 -8.30 -9.31
N GLY A 44 21.67 -7.11 -9.25
CA GLY A 44 20.54 -6.73 -10.09
C GLY A 44 19.22 -7.26 -9.53
N GLY A 45 18.14 -7.10 -10.29
CA GLY A 45 16.79 -7.44 -9.87
C GLY A 45 15.73 -6.52 -10.49
N ARG A 46 14.47 -6.80 -10.15
CA ARG A 46 13.33 -5.96 -10.54
C ARG A 46 13.16 -4.80 -9.57
N PHE A 47 12.85 -3.63 -10.09
CA PHE A 47 12.49 -2.47 -9.29
C PHE A 47 11.55 -1.54 -10.04
N ILE A 48 10.93 -0.61 -9.32
CA ILE A 48 10.19 0.49 -9.93
C ILE A 48 11.16 1.63 -10.20
N MET A 49 11.39 1.89 -11.48
CA MET A 49 12.21 3.02 -11.96
C MET A 49 11.30 4.20 -12.25
N GLY A 50 11.78 5.41 -11.95
CA GLY A 50 11.01 6.65 -12.10
C GLY A 50 10.02 6.89 -10.98
N SER A 51 9.14 7.86 -11.20
CA SER A 51 8.18 8.34 -10.20
C SER A 51 6.75 8.02 -10.64
N ASP A 52 5.95 7.47 -9.71
CA ASP A 52 4.53 7.22 -9.92
C ASP A 52 3.67 8.48 -9.75
N ALA A 53 4.33 9.64 -9.69
CA ALA A 53 3.78 10.91 -9.23
C ALA A 53 2.44 11.24 -9.90
N ARG A 54 1.37 10.91 -9.16
CA ARG A 54 0.25 11.84 -9.04
C ARG A 54 0.83 13.03 -8.31
N GLU A 55 1.09 14.12 -9.01
CA GLU A 55 1.76 15.37 -8.56
C GLU A 55 1.29 15.92 -7.20
N ASN A 56 0.15 15.46 -6.68
CA ASN A 56 -0.38 15.73 -5.35
C ASN A 56 0.47 15.22 -4.17
N GLY A 57 1.35 14.22 -4.34
CA GLY A 57 2.17 13.68 -3.24
C GLY A 57 3.37 14.57 -2.92
N LEU A 58 4.21 14.84 -3.92
CA LEU A 58 5.40 15.69 -3.81
C LEU A 58 5.02 17.14 -3.50
N SER A 59 4.00 17.70 -4.15
CA SER A 59 3.53 19.06 -3.80
C SER A 59 3.00 19.17 -2.38
N LYS A 60 2.48 18.09 -1.77
CA LYS A 60 2.04 18.09 -0.36
C LYS A 60 3.19 17.87 0.63
N ALA A 61 4.16 17.02 0.28
CA ALA A 61 5.35 16.82 1.12
C ALA A 61 6.29 18.02 1.04
N PHE A 62 6.31 18.69 -0.12
CA PHE A 62 7.17 19.82 -0.45
C PHE A 62 6.40 21.08 -0.91
N PRO A 63 5.40 21.61 -0.18
CA PRO A 63 4.49 22.68 -0.65
C PRO A 63 5.11 24.03 -0.99
N LEU A 64 6.36 24.27 -0.61
CA LEU A 64 7.06 25.54 -0.82
C LEU A 64 8.23 25.43 -1.79
N HIS A 65 8.34 24.30 -2.51
CA HIS A 65 9.38 24.16 -3.52
C HIS A 65 9.20 25.22 -4.62
N THR A 66 10.29 25.89 -4.97
CA THR A 66 10.30 26.85 -6.09
C THR A 66 11.23 26.44 -7.23
N ASN A 67 11.97 25.34 -7.05
CA ASN A 67 13.02 24.92 -7.97
C ASN A 67 12.52 23.95 -9.05
N THR A 68 11.71 24.41 -10.00
CA THR A 68 11.22 23.56 -11.10
C THR A 68 12.30 23.17 -12.12
N GLN A 69 13.55 23.63 -11.96
CA GLN A 69 14.61 23.45 -12.94
C GLN A 69 15.23 22.04 -12.91
N PHE A 70 15.15 21.33 -11.78
CA PHE A 70 15.89 20.08 -11.56
C PHE A 70 15.03 18.87 -11.16
N PHE A 71 13.70 18.96 -11.25
CA PHE A 71 12.75 17.85 -11.06
C PHE A 71 11.45 18.11 -11.84
N GLY A 72 10.74 17.07 -12.30
CA GLY A 72 9.50 17.23 -13.09
C GLY A 72 9.15 16.05 -13.99
N ASN A 73 8.46 16.32 -15.11
CA ASN A 73 7.84 15.34 -16.01
C ASN A 73 8.78 14.25 -16.57
N ALA A 74 10.10 14.47 -16.53
CA ALA A 74 11.10 13.55 -17.04
C ALA A 74 11.28 12.28 -16.18
N GLU A 75 10.69 12.24 -14.98
CA GLU A 75 10.71 11.07 -14.09
C GLU A 75 9.52 10.13 -14.33
N THR A 76 8.57 10.50 -15.19
CA THR A 76 7.28 9.80 -15.34
C THR A 76 7.10 9.16 -16.71
N PRO A 77 6.32 8.06 -16.81
CA PRO A 77 5.74 7.30 -15.70
C PRO A 77 6.79 6.44 -14.98
N ALA A 78 6.53 6.14 -13.71
CA ALA A 78 7.14 4.98 -13.08
C ALA A 78 6.88 3.74 -13.94
N HIS A 79 7.84 2.80 -13.99
CA HIS A 79 7.76 1.57 -14.78
C HIS A 79 8.59 0.46 -14.13
N VAL A 80 8.22 -0.80 -14.39
CA VAL A 80 8.94 -1.96 -13.85
C VAL A 80 10.18 -2.20 -14.72
N THR A 81 11.35 -2.07 -14.12
CA THR A 81 12.64 -2.27 -14.79
C THR A 81 13.37 -3.44 -14.17
N TRP A 82 14.10 -4.20 -14.99
CA TRP A 82 14.97 -5.28 -14.55
C TRP A 82 16.42 -4.99 -14.89
N ILE A 83 17.28 -4.92 -13.87
CA ILE A 83 18.73 -4.99 -14.02
C ILE A 83 19.16 -6.46 -14.01
N THR A 84 19.60 -7.01 -15.14
CA THR A 84 19.92 -8.44 -15.27
C THR A 84 21.41 -8.74 -15.19
N LYS A 85 22.24 -7.70 -15.28
CA LYS A 85 23.70 -7.83 -15.24
C LYS A 85 24.22 -7.42 -13.87
N PRO A 86 24.83 -8.35 -13.12
CA PRO A 86 25.50 -8.00 -11.88
C PRO A 86 26.68 -7.06 -12.14
N ILE A 87 26.89 -6.10 -11.25
CA ILE A 87 27.98 -5.12 -11.31
C ILE A 87 28.60 -4.94 -9.93
N TRP A 88 29.87 -4.55 -9.89
CA TRP A 88 30.54 -4.10 -8.68
C TRP A 88 30.51 -2.57 -8.67
N MET A 89 29.71 -1.96 -7.80
CA MET A 89 29.56 -0.50 -7.72
C MET A 89 30.44 0.06 -6.60
N GLY A 90 31.11 1.19 -6.87
CA GLY A 90 31.84 1.93 -5.83
C GLY A 90 30.92 2.33 -4.67
N GLU A 91 31.40 2.09 -3.44
CA GLU A 91 30.70 2.49 -2.21
C GLU A 91 30.36 3.97 -2.22
N THR A 92 31.28 4.79 -2.73
CA THR A 92 31.19 6.24 -2.82
C THR A 92 31.63 6.74 -4.21
N GLU A 93 31.60 8.06 -4.39
CA GLU A 93 32.24 8.74 -5.52
C GLU A 93 33.76 8.54 -5.52
N VAL A 94 34.37 8.77 -6.68
CA VAL A 94 35.82 8.81 -6.83
C VAL A 94 36.38 10.01 -6.05
N THR A 95 37.37 9.74 -5.20
CA THR A 95 37.99 10.78 -4.38
C THR A 95 39.03 11.59 -5.13
N VAL A 96 39.32 12.80 -4.64
CA VAL A 96 40.46 13.63 -5.08
C VAL A 96 41.78 12.85 -4.99
N GLY A 97 41.98 12.04 -3.93
CA GLY A 97 43.16 11.20 -3.78
C GLY A 97 43.28 10.09 -4.83
N GLN A 98 42.17 9.43 -5.18
CA GLN A 98 42.15 8.43 -6.26
C GLN A 98 42.35 9.08 -7.64
N TRP A 99 41.76 10.24 -7.86
CA TRP A 99 41.96 11.03 -9.08
C TRP A 99 43.42 11.47 -9.24
N LYS A 100 44.06 11.95 -8.16
CA LYS A 100 45.50 12.30 -8.13
C LYS A 100 46.38 11.14 -8.60
N GLN A 101 46.10 9.91 -8.16
CA GLN A 101 46.85 8.73 -8.61
C GLN A 101 46.77 8.54 -10.14
N PHE A 102 45.63 8.84 -10.77
CA PHE A 102 45.49 8.80 -12.23
C PHE A 102 46.33 9.90 -12.89
N ILE A 103 46.21 11.14 -12.40
CA ILE A 103 46.96 12.29 -12.93
C ILE A 103 48.47 12.03 -12.82
N ASP A 104 48.95 11.59 -11.66
CA ASP A 104 50.37 11.31 -11.41
C ASP A 104 50.89 10.15 -12.26
N ALA A 105 50.08 9.10 -12.47
CA ALA A 105 50.47 7.93 -13.26
C ALA A 105 50.50 8.19 -14.77
N THR A 106 49.74 9.17 -15.27
CA THR A 106 49.52 9.36 -16.71
C THR A 106 49.99 10.71 -17.24
N GLY A 107 50.18 11.70 -16.36
CA GLY A 107 50.40 13.10 -16.76
C GLY A 107 49.16 13.72 -17.44
N TYR A 108 47.97 13.17 -17.19
CA TYR A 108 46.74 13.66 -17.82
C TYR A 108 46.44 15.12 -17.42
N VAL A 109 45.97 15.90 -18.40
CA VAL A 109 45.53 17.29 -18.24
C VAL A 109 44.04 17.30 -18.59
N THR A 110 43.21 17.84 -17.71
CA THR A 110 41.75 17.83 -17.89
C THR A 110 41.31 18.70 -19.06
N THR A 111 40.12 18.47 -19.60
CA THR A 111 39.54 19.29 -20.69
C THR A 111 39.47 20.77 -20.31
N ALA A 112 39.04 21.08 -19.07
CA ALA A 112 38.99 22.42 -18.52
C ALA A 112 40.38 23.09 -18.37
N GLU A 113 41.43 22.30 -18.11
CA GLU A 113 42.80 22.81 -18.09
C GLU A 113 43.36 23.01 -19.51
N LYS A 114 42.99 22.13 -20.47
CA LYS A 114 43.44 22.21 -21.87
C LYS A 114 42.87 23.41 -22.61
N ASN A 115 41.58 23.71 -22.40
CA ASN A 115 40.92 24.84 -23.07
C ASN A 115 41.27 26.20 -22.43
N GLY A 116 41.76 26.21 -21.19
CA GLY A 116 42.16 27.40 -20.46
C GLY A 116 41.00 28.24 -19.93
N GLU A 117 39.76 27.77 -20.05
CA GLU A 117 38.56 28.46 -19.55
C GLU A 117 38.25 28.11 -18.09
N GLY A 118 38.80 26.99 -17.60
CA GLY A 118 38.53 26.46 -16.26
C GLY A 118 37.13 25.87 -16.13
N ILE A 119 36.81 25.43 -14.91
CA ILE A 119 35.50 24.84 -14.58
C ILE A 119 34.51 25.92 -14.12
N ILE A 120 33.23 25.56 -14.04
CA ILE A 120 32.25 26.34 -13.27
C ILE A 120 32.52 26.13 -11.78
N GLY A 121 33.11 27.13 -11.14
CA GLY A 121 33.50 27.10 -9.72
C GLY A 121 32.51 27.85 -8.82
N TRP A 122 32.65 27.65 -7.52
CA TRP A 122 31.98 28.44 -6.50
C TRP A 122 32.56 29.86 -6.49
N ALA A 123 31.75 30.83 -6.92
CA ALA A 123 32.14 32.22 -7.09
C ALA A 123 30.95 33.14 -6.80
N PRO A 124 30.48 33.20 -5.55
CA PRO A 124 29.30 33.96 -5.21
C PRO A 124 29.51 35.45 -5.40
N THR A 125 28.55 36.07 -6.08
CA THR A 125 28.43 37.53 -6.16
C THR A 125 28.38 38.15 -4.75
N PRO A 126 28.93 39.34 -4.52
CA PRO A 126 28.84 40.00 -3.22
C PRO A 126 27.39 40.14 -2.69
N GLU A 127 27.17 39.91 -1.38
CA GLU A 127 25.83 39.92 -0.76
C GLU A 127 25.09 41.26 -0.84
N ASP A 128 25.81 42.36 -1.09
CA ASP A 128 25.24 43.70 -1.27
C ASP A 128 24.57 43.90 -2.65
N LYS A 129 24.68 42.91 -3.55
CA LYS A 129 24.00 42.92 -4.85
C LYS A 129 22.51 42.56 -4.72
N PRO A 130 21.63 43.15 -5.55
CA PRO A 130 20.23 42.76 -5.58
C PRO A 130 20.05 41.28 -5.93
N LEU A 131 19.07 40.60 -5.34
CA LEU A 131 18.78 39.18 -5.54
C LEU A 131 18.68 38.74 -7.01
N TYR A 132 18.18 39.60 -7.91
CA TYR A 132 18.06 39.28 -9.34
C TYR A 132 19.40 39.30 -10.11
N GLN A 133 20.46 39.79 -9.47
CA GLN A 133 21.84 39.75 -9.97
C GLN A 133 22.70 38.73 -9.21
N SER A 134 22.13 38.05 -8.22
CA SER A 134 22.85 37.08 -7.41
C SER A 134 23.06 35.80 -8.21
N HIS A 135 24.31 35.43 -8.43
CA HIS A 135 24.71 34.10 -8.86
C HIS A 135 25.80 33.57 -7.92
N ASP A 136 25.80 32.25 -7.72
CA ASP A 136 26.71 31.55 -6.82
C ASP A 136 27.82 30.80 -7.56
N PHE A 137 27.64 30.59 -8.87
CA PHE A 137 28.56 29.85 -9.72
C PHE A 137 29.00 30.67 -10.93
N GLU A 138 30.27 30.57 -11.31
CA GLU A 138 30.83 31.25 -12.47
C GLU A 138 31.98 30.43 -13.07
N ARG A 139 32.11 30.42 -14.40
CA ARG A 139 33.29 29.82 -15.05
C ARG A 139 34.45 30.81 -14.99
N LYS A 140 35.59 30.35 -14.47
CA LYS A 140 36.84 31.14 -14.50
C LYS A 140 38.08 30.25 -14.67
N PRO A 141 39.12 30.74 -15.38
CA PRO A 141 40.36 30.01 -15.61
C PRO A 141 41.09 29.54 -14.34
N GLU A 142 40.92 30.24 -13.21
CA GLU A 142 41.52 29.85 -11.93
C GLU A 142 40.85 28.64 -11.25
N PHE A 143 39.65 28.26 -11.71
CA PHE A 143 38.94 27.12 -11.16
C PHE A 143 39.30 25.84 -11.91
N SER A 144 39.59 24.79 -11.14
CA SER A 144 39.90 23.45 -11.62
C SER A 144 39.48 22.41 -10.59
N TRP A 145 39.63 21.12 -10.89
CA TRP A 145 39.44 20.06 -9.91
C TRP A 145 40.34 20.19 -8.66
N ARG A 146 41.44 20.96 -8.73
CA ARG A 146 42.31 21.28 -7.57
C ARG A 146 41.83 22.47 -6.76
N ASN A 147 41.03 23.35 -7.38
CA ASN A 147 40.53 24.58 -6.79
C ASN A 147 39.11 24.83 -7.31
N PRO A 148 38.09 24.19 -6.73
CA PRO A 148 36.70 24.35 -7.17
C PRO A 148 36.05 25.66 -6.67
N GLY A 149 36.80 26.52 -5.97
CA GLY A 149 36.27 27.71 -5.29
C GLY A 149 36.00 27.49 -3.79
N PHE A 150 36.24 26.29 -3.27
CA PHE A 150 36.16 25.93 -1.86
C PHE A 150 37.23 24.87 -1.50
N PRO A 151 37.60 24.70 -0.22
CA PRO A 151 38.63 23.75 0.17
C PRO A 151 38.17 22.29 0.02
N GLN A 152 39.05 21.43 -0.51
CA GLN A 152 38.88 19.98 -0.54
C GLN A 152 40.16 19.27 -0.10
N THR A 153 40.01 18.11 0.55
CA THR A 153 41.11 17.19 0.88
C THR A 153 41.08 15.97 -0.04
N ASP A 154 42.06 15.09 0.08
CA ASP A 154 42.13 13.84 -0.70
C ASP A 154 40.97 12.88 -0.46
N SER A 155 40.25 13.02 0.65
CA SER A 155 39.08 12.20 0.98
C SER A 155 37.75 12.76 0.46
N HIS A 156 37.75 13.94 -0.16
CA HIS A 156 36.56 14.53 -0.77
C HIS A 156 36.32 13.95 -2.17
N PRO A 157 35.07 13.99 -2.69
CA PRO A 157 34.82 13.61 -4.07
C PRO A 157 35.58 14.54 -5.02
N VAL A 158 36.15 13.98 -6.09
CA VAL A 158 36.67 14.80 -7.18
C VAL A 158 35.48 15.48 -7.88
N VAL A 159 35.61 16.80 -8.06
CA VAL A 159 34.61 17.62 -8.76
C VAL A 159 35.27 18.38 -9.91
N GLY A 160 34.46 18.94 -10.81
CA GLY A 160 34.99 19.72 -11.93
C GLY A 160 35.71 18.84 -12.95
N VAL A 161 35.18 17.65 -13.19
CA VAL A 161 35.66 16.71 -14.23
C VAL A 161 34.57 16.53 -15.29
N SER A 162 34.93 16.72 -16.56
CA SER A 162 34.01 16.52 -17.68
C SER A 162 33.79 15.03 -17.95
N PHE A 163 32.78 14.69 -18.74
CA PHE A 163 32.53 13.30 -19.11
C PHE A 163 33.75 12.68 -19.81
N GLU A 164 34.45 13.42 -20.68
CA GLU A 164 35.68 12.95 -21.35
C GLU A 164 36.81 12.66 -20.35
N ASP A 165 36.99 13.51 -19.34
CA ASP A 165 37.99 13.30 -18.28
C ASP A 165 37.68 12.00 -17.51
N VAL A 166 36.40 11.78 -17.20
CA VAL A 166 35.92 10.57 -16.52
C VAL A 166 36.16 9.32 -17.37
N GLN A 167 35.86 9.36 -18.67
CA GLN A 167 36.14 8.24 -19.58
C GLN A 167 37.65 7.93 -19.66
N ALA A 168 38.51 8.94 -19.62
CA ALA A 168 39.95 8.74 -19.60
C ALA A 168 40.42 8.03 -18.31
N PHE A 169 39.88 8.42 -17.16
CA PHE A 169 40.12 7.74 -15.88
C PHE A 169 39.67 6.28 -15.90
N LEU A 170 38.44 6.02 -16.35
CA LEU A 170 37.85 4.68 -16.43
C LEU A 170 38.65 3.76 -17.36
N LYS A 171 39.09 4.28 -18.52
CA LYS A 171 39.95 3.54 -19.45
C LYS A 171 41.31 3.21 -18.85
N TRP A 172 41.91 4.15 -18.12
CA TRP A 172 43.16 3.92 -17.41
C TRP A 172 43.01 2.84 -16.34
N LEU A 173 41.99 2.96 -15.49
CA LEU A 173 41.72 1.99 -14.43
C LEU A 173 41.43 0.60 -15.00
N SER A 174 40.64 0.54 -16.08
CA SER A 174 40.35 -0.72 -16.78
C SER A 174 41.61 -1.40 -17.29
N LYS A 175 42.50 -0.65 -17.94
CA LYS A 175 43.79 -1.17 -18.41
C LYS A 175 44.70 -1.59 -17.26
N LYS A 176 44.70 -0.83 -16.16
CA LYS A 176 45.53 -1.09 -14.98
C LYS A 176 45.14 -2.40 -14.29
N GLU A 177 43.84 -2.71 -14.24
CA GLU A 177 43.34 -3.89 -13.52
C GLU A 177 42.98 -5.08 -14.41
N GLY A 178 42.95 -4.90 -15.73
CA GLY A 178 42.50 -5.95 -16.66
C GLY A 178 41.02 -6.30 -16.49
N ALA A 179 40.21 -5.33 -16.05
CA ALA A 179 38.77 -5.47 -15.86
C ALA A 179 38.06 -4.26 -16.51
N THR A 180 36.78 -4.40 -16.87
CA THR A 180 36.02 -3.29 -17.46
C THR A 180 35.44 -2.42 -16.37
N TYR A 181 35.94 -1.19 -16.27
CA TYR A 181 35.35 -0.11 -15.48
C TYR A 181 34.63 0.88 -16.39
N ARG A 182 33.43 1.31 -15.97
CA ARG A 182 32.62 2.29 -16.67
C ARG A 182 31.82 3.16 -15.68
N LEU A 183 31.05 4.11 -16.21
CA LEU A 183 29.99 4.78 -15.45
C LEU A 183 28.79 3.84 -15.27
N PRO A 184 28.01 3.97 -14.18
CA PRO A 184 26.71 3.33 -14.09
C PRO A 184 25.78 3.85 -15.18
N THR A 185 24.88 3.01 -15.65
CA THR A 185 23.69 3.49 -16.38
C THR A 185 22.77 4.21 -15.39
N GLU A 186 21.89 5.08 -15.85
CA GLU A 186 20.94 5.77 -14.96
C GLU A 186 20.01 4.78 -14.24
N ALA A 187 19.71 3.65 -14.89
CA ALA A 187 18.89 2.57 -14.34
C ALA A 187 19.62 1.81 -13.22
N GLU A 188 20.89 1.48 -13.44
CA GLU A 188 21.75 0.87 -12.43
C GLU A 188 21.95 1.81 -11.24
N TRP A 189 22.14 3.11 -11.50
CA TRP A 189 22.28 4.12 -10.45
C TRP A 189 21.00 4.22 -9.61
N GLU A 190 19.82 4.30 -10.23
CA GLU A 190 18.56 4.40 -9.49
C GLU A 190 18.25 3.11 -8.72
N PHE A 191 18.51 1.94 -9.31
CA PHE A 191 18.40 0.65 -8.63
C PHE A 191 19.26 0.63 -7.36
N ALA A 192 20.54 1.02 -7.49
CA ALA A 192 21.49 1.09 -6.40
C ALA A 192 21.10 2.13 -5.35
N CYS A 193 20.62 3.31 -5.76
CA CYS A 193 20.12 4.35 -4.87
C CYS A 193 18.91 3.89 -4.07
N ARG A 194 17.93 3.24 -4.72
CA ARG A 194 16.73 2.74 -4.05
C ARG A 194 16.99 1.60 -3.08
N ALA A 195 17.97 0.74 -3.40
CA ALA A 195 18.38 -0.38 -2.56
C ALA A 195 17.20 -1.25 -2.06
N GLY A 196 16.28 -1.57 -2.98
CA GLY A 196 15.07 -2.38 -2.72
C GLY A 196 13.84 -1.59 -2.25
N THR A 197 13.94 -0.27 -2.05
CA THR A 197 12.79 0.56 -1.67
C THR A 197 12.01 1.12 -2.88
N THR A 198 10.73 1.43 -2.66
CA THR A 198 9.88 2.18 -3.62
C THR A 198 9.65 3.63 -3.19
N SER A 199 10.23 4.04 -2.07
CA SER A 199 10.11 5.38 -1.51
C SER A 199 10.92 6.41 -2.30
N TRP A 200 10.75 7.69 -1.97
CA TRP A 200 11.52 8.79 -2.53
C TRP A 200 13.00 8.76 -2.17
N PHE A 201 13.35 8.21 -1.00
CA PHE A 201 14.71 7.98 -0.55
C PHE A 201 14.88 6.51 -0.13
N SER A 202 16.13 6.03 -0.10
CA SER A 202 16.47 4.68 0.40
C SER A 202 16.06 4.43 1.86
N PHE A 203 15.83 5.49 2.63
CA PHE A 203 15.43 5.46 4.03
C PHE A 203 13.96 5.84 4.26
N GLY A 204 13.15 5.97 3.20
CA GLY A 204 11.70 6.22 3.28
C GLY A 204 11.24 7.52 2.61
N ASP A 205 9.98 7.89 2.86
CA ASP A 205 9.34 9.07 2.23
C ASP A 205 9.36 10.34 3.10
N GLU A 206 9.78 10.24 4.36
CA GLU A 206 9.82 11.37 5.30
C GLU A 206 11.28 11.82 5.55
N PRO A 207 11.77 12.85 4.85
CA PRO A 207 13.15 13.31 4.97
C PRO A 207 13.40 14.20 6.21
N ARG A 208 12.36 14.75 6.85
CA ARG A 208 12.51 15.76 7.91
C ARG A 208 13.22 15.19 9.13
N GLY A 209 14.26 15.87 9.62
CA GLY A 209 15.06 15.46 10.78
C GLY A 209 15.90 14.19 10.61
N VAL A 210 15.91 13.58 9.41
CA VAL A 210 16.65 12.32 9.15
C VAL A 210 17.55 12.37 7.91
N VAL A 211 17.25 13.22 6.93
CA VAL A 211 18.00 13.26 5.65
C VAL A 211 19.50 13.47 5.82
N HIS A 212 19.93 14.30 6.78
CA HIS A 212 21.34 14.58 7.08
C HIS A 212 22.11 13.41 7.72
N ARG A 213 21.44 12.31 8.08
CA ARG A 213 22.13 11.06 8.46
C ARG A 213 22.55 10.24 7.24
N HIS A 214 21.96 10.52 6.09
CA HIS A 214 22.07 9.73 4.86
C HIS A 214 22.70 10.49 3.69
N GLY A 215 23.00 11.79 3.85
CA GLY A 215 23.69 12.54 2.81
C GLY A 215 23.99 13.99 3.18
N ASN A 216 24.89 14.57 2.38
CA ASN A 216 25.26 15.99 2.39
C ASN A 216 24.37 16.77 1.43
N LEU A 217 23.50 17.63 1.94
CA LEU A 217 22.57 18.41 1.13
C LEU A 217 22.65 19.87 1.55
N GLY A 218 22.25 20.79 0.67
CA GLY A 218 22.32 22.21 1.01
C GLY A 218 21.45 22.49 2.22
N ASN A 219 22.01 22.95 3.33
CA ASN A 219 21.33 22.96 4.63
C ASN A 219 21.41 24.34 5.31
N VAL A 220 21.10 24.39 6.61
CA VAL A 220 21.19 25.63 7.40
C VAL A 220 22.61 26.20 7.46
N GLU A 221 23.66 25.37 7.39
CA GLU A 221 25.05 25.82 7.40
C GLU A 221 25.40 26.56 6.11
N LEU A 222 24.94 26.06 4.96
CA LEU A 222 25.08 26.75 3.68
C LEU A 222 24.31 28.07 3.66
N GLU A 223 23.08 28.09 4.18
CA GLU A 223 22.27 29.32 4.26
C GLU A 223 22.91 30.38 5.20
N LYS A 224 23.49 29.93 6.33
CA LYS A 224 24.26 30.80 7.24
C LYS A 224 25.54 31.31 6.60
N HIS A 225 26.19 30.49 5.78
CA HIS A 225 27.40 30.86 5.04
C HIS A 225 27.10 31.86 3.91
N ARG A 226 25.97 31.67 3.22
CA ARG A 226 25.54 32.45 2.08
C ARG A 226 24.03 32.58 2.06
N LYS A 227 23.53 33.77 2.38
CA LYS A 227 22.10 34.05 2.40
C LYS A 227 21.48 33.84 1.03
N HIS A 228 20.28 33.27 1.02
CA HIS A 228 19.46 32.98 -0.14
C HIS A 228 19.97 31.86 -1.07
N SER A 229 21.04 31.13 -0.70
CA SER A 229 21.54 30.00 -1.50
C SER A 229 20.60 28.79 -1.47
N VAL A 230 19.95 28.52 -0.32
CA VAL A 230 19.08 27.35 -0.16
C VAL A 230 17.70 27.68 0.41
N GLU A 231 17.44 28.93 0.81
CA GLU A 231 16.14 29.43 1.29
C GLU A 231 14.96 29.02 0.37
N ARG A 232 15.22 28.92 -0.94
CA ARG A 232 14.24 28.57 -1.97
C ARG A 232 14.04 27.06 -2.19
N GLN A 233 14.87 26.24 -1.54
CA GLN A 233 14.99 24.80 -1.77
C GLN A 233 14.46 23.94 -0.60
N TRP A 234 14.09 24.54 0.54
CA TRP A 234 13.79 23.84 1.81
C TRP A 234 12.49 24.27 2.50
N LEU A 235 12.06 23.41 3.43
CA LEU A 235 10.70 23.29 3.98
C LEU A 235 10.55 23.53 5.48
N LEU A 236 11.59 23.91 6.23
CA LEU A 236 11.58 23.74 7.68
C LEU A 236 12.01 24.98 8.45
N ASP A 237 11.60 25.01 9.71
CA ASP A 237 12.03 25.93 10.75
C ASP A 237 13.55 25.72 10.95
N TRP A 238 14.35 26.43 10.15
CA TRP A 238 15.81 26.29 10.03
C TRP A 238 16.54 26.24 11.37
N ASP A 239 15.97 26.90 12.39
CA ASP A 239 16.52 26.96 13.74
C ASP A 239 16.46 25.62 14.49
N LYS A 240 15.75 24.61 13.97
CA LYS A 240 15.52 23.31 14.64
C LYS A 240 16.00 22.09 13.86
N GLU A 241 16.49 22.26 12.63
CA GLU A 241 16.99 21.14 11.84
C GLU A 241 18.44 20.78 12.23
N PRO A 242 18.82 19.48 12.15
CA PRO A 242 20.18 19.06 12.41
C PRO A 242 21.14 19.57 11.32
N GLU A 243 22.33 19.99 11.72
CA GLU A 243 23.47 20.29 10.83
C GLU A 243 24.16 18.97 10.42
N ASP A 244 24.67 18.89 9.19
CA ASP A 244 25.46 17.73 8.70
C ASP A 244 26.98 17.93 8.87
N GLY A 245 27.41 19.14 9.21
CA GLY A 245 28.79 19.51 9.50
C GLY A 245 29.59 19.94 8.28
N HIS A 246 28.96 20.10 7.11
CA HIS A 246 29.64 20.38 5.85
C HIS A 246 28.92 21.45 5.02
N ILE A 247 29.56 22.62 4.85
CA ILE A 247 29.03 23.73 4.02
C ILE A 247 29.07 23.41 2.51
N PHE A 248 30.09 22.66 2.07
CA PHE A 248 30.34 22.29 0.68
C PHE A 248 30.35 20.75 0.56
N THR A 249 31.16 20.18 -0.34
CA THR A 249 31.38 18.73 -0.37
C THR A 249 31.86 18.21 0.99
N SER A 250 31.44 17.00 1.35
CA SER A 250 31.93 16.28 2.52
C SER A 250 32.98 15.25 2.10
N PRO A 251 33.84 14.76 3.01
CA PRO A 251 34.57 13.53 2.78
C PRO A 251 33.60 12.41 2.39
N VAL A 252 33.99 11.59 1.41
CA VAL A 252 33.14 10.48 0.97
C VAL A 252 32.91 9.49 2.10
N GLY A 253 31.71 8.91 2.14
CA GLY A 253 31.31 7.89 3.11
C GLY A 253 31.02 8.41 4.52
N SER A 254 30.82 9.71 4.69
CA SER A 254 30.55 10.34 6.00
C SER A 254 29.17 9.99 6.58
N TYR A 255 28.24 9.52 5.75
CA TYR A 255 26.84 9.26 6.11
C TYR A 255 26.51 7.77 6.12
N GLU A 256 25.40 7.40 6.75
CA GLU A 256 24.93 6.01 6.85
C GLU A 256 24.75 5.36 5.47
N PRO A 257 25.16 4.09 5.29
CA PRO A 257 25.00 3.40 4.02
C PRO A 257 23.55 2.99 3.81
N ASN A 258 23.15 2.85 2.55
CA ASN A 258 21.90 2.19 2.22
C ASN A 258 21.98 0.66 2.42
N ALA A 259 20.88 -0.03 2.15
CA ALA A 259 20.75 -1.48 2.29
C ALA A 259 21.78 -2.32 1.49
N LEU A 260 22.41 -1.74 0.46
CA LEU A 260 23.44 -2.39 -0.36
C LEU A 260 24.87 -2.00 0.06
N GLY A 261 25.03 -1.29 1.18
CA GLY A 261 26.33 -0.84 1.67
C GLY A 261 26.86 0.42 0.96
N LEU A 262 26.11 0.99 0.03
CA LEU A 262 26.51 2.19 -0.74
C LEU A 262 26.19 3.47 0.03
N ARG A 263 27.02 4.50 -0.18
CA ARG A 263 26.91 5.81 0.46
C ARG A 263 26.88 6.92 -0.60
N ASP A 264 26.51 8.11 -0.15
CA ASP A 264 26.54 9.35 -0.95
C ASP A 264 25.66 9.31 -2.22
N LEU A 265 24.57 8.51 -2.19
CA LEU A 265 23.59 8.45 -3.29
C LEU A 265 22.46 9.48 -3.16
N HIS A 266 22.47 10.27 -2.08
CA HIS A 266 21.50 11.32 -1.76
C HIS A 266 22.23 12.64 -1.44
N GLY A 267 22.85 13.28 -2.44
CA GLY A 267 23.58 14.53 -2.29
C GLY A 267 25.09 14.38 -2.44
N ASN A 268 25.85 15.22 -1.75
CA ASN A 268 27.29 15.46 -1.89
C ASN A 268 27.65 16.03 -3.27
N VAL A 269 27.63 15.25 -4.34
CA VAL A 269 27.85 15.74 -5.71
C VAL A 269 26.91 15.04 -6.69
N TRP A 270 26.54 15.76 -7.74
CA TRP A 270 25.91 15.12 -8.89
C TRP A 270 26.87 14.11 -9.49
N GLU A 271 26.34 13.00 -9.98
CA GLU A 271 27.14 11.93 -10.57
C GLU A 271 26.79 11.71 -12.03
N TRP A 272 27.84 11.64 -12.86
CA TRP A 272 27.70 11.25 -14.26
C TRP A 272 27.15 9.83 -14.42
N CYS A 273 26.15 9.67 -15.29
CA CYS A 273 25.71 8.37 -15.80
C CYS A 273 26.13 8.20 -17.27
N ALA A 274 26.17 6.94 -17.75
CA ALA A 274 26.53 6.63 -19.14
C ALA A 274 25.52 7.17 -20.17
N ASP A 275 24.24 7.27 -19.77
CA ASP A 275 23.11 7.62 -20.61
C ASP A 275 23.18 9.02 -21.20
N LEU A 276 22.80 9.12 -22.48
CA LEU A 276 22.38 10.38 -23.09
C LEU A 276 21.09 10.88 -22.41
N TRP A 277 20.98 12.19 -22.27
CA TRP A 277 19.79 12.81 -21.74
C TRP A 277 18.72 13.01 -22.82
N LEU A 278 17.51 12.58 -22.48
CA LEU A 278 16.26 12.92 -23.15
C LEU A 278 15.16 13.04 -22.09
N ASP A 279 14.45 14.17 -22.10
CA ASP A 279 13.40 14.47 -21.12
C ASP A 279 12.14 13.61 -21.30
N THR A 280 11.87 13.14 -22.51
CA THR A 280 10.76 12.24 -22.83
C THR A 280 11.11 10.76 -22.75
N TYR A 281 12.34 10.39 -22.35
CA TYR A 281 12.82 9.01 -22.40
C TYR A 281 11.88 8.03 -21.67
N TYR A 282 11.27 8.38 -20.54
CA TYR A 282 10.36 7.43 -19.87
C TYR A 282 8.96 7.33 -20.47
N GLN A 283 8.54 8.29 -21.29
CA GLN A 283 7.14 8.39 -21.75
C GLN A 283 6.69 7.21 -22.63
N HIS A 284 7.63 6.42 -23.16
CA HIS A 284 7.31 5.24 -23.96
C HIS A 284 7.13 3.95 -23.14
N PHE A 285 7.44 3.97 -21.84
CA PHE A 285 7.25 2.82 -20.97
C PHE A 285 5.82 2.72 -20.44
N ASP A 286 5.33 1.49 -20.32
CA ASP A 286 4.04 1.20 -19.71
C ASP A 286 4.11 1.42 -18.18
N ALA A 287 3.14 2.15 -17.65
CA ALA A 287 2.99 2.30 -16.20
C ALA A 287 2.62 0.96 -15.54
N PRO A 288 3.06 0.68 -14.29
CA PRO A 288 2.79 -0.58 -13.63
C PRO A 288 1.30 -0.84 -13.46
N GLU A 289 0.84 -1.97 -13.99
CA GLU A 289 -0.51 -2.46 -13.76
C GLU A 289 -0.63 -3.13 -12.39
N ARG A 290 -1.78 -2.93 -11.72
CA ARG A 290 -2.09 -3.60 -10.45
C ARG A 290 -2.39 -5.10 -10.61
N THR A 291 -2.61 -5.55 -11.84
CA THR A 291 -3.13 -6.88 -12.13
C THR A 291 -2.13 -7.80 -12.79
N LEU A 292 -1.02 -7.27 -13.33
CA LEU A 292 -0.04 -8.04 -14.06
C LEU A 292 1.39 -7.51 -13.80
N PRO A 293 2.31 -8.34 -13.30
CA PRO A 293 3.73 -8.00 -13.19
C PRO A 293 4.37 -8.05 -14.58
N ARG A 294 4.34 -6.94 -15.32
CA ARG A 294 5.03 -6.84 -16.61
C ARG A 294 6.31 -6.03 -16.47
N VAL A 295 7.43 -6.63 -16.82
CA VAL A 295 8.72 -5.92 -16.97
C VAL A 295 8.63 -5.06 -18.22
N ALA A 296 8.68 -3.74 -18.04
CA ALA A 296 8.60 -2.76 -19.12
C ALA A 296 9.96 -2.54 -19.79
N ALA A 297 11.05 -2.65 -19.03
CA ALA A 297 12.41 -2.43 -19.51
C ALA A 297 13.40 -3.44 -18.91
N ILE A 298 14.38 -3.86 -19.71
CA ILE A 298 15.48 -4.74 -19.29
C ILE A 298 16.79 -4.02 -19.60
N ASP A 299 17.61 -3.79 -18.57
CA ASP A 299 18.87 -3.04 -18.64
C ASP A 299 18.77 -1.77 -19.53
N PRO A 300 17.78 -0.87 -19.32
CA PRO A 300 17.59 0.27 -20.20
C PRO A 300 18.78 1.21 -20.13
N VAL A 301 19.26 1.61 -21.31
CA VAL A 301 20.31 2.63 -21.49
C VAL A 301 19.96 3.48 -22.71
N ASN A 302 19.98 4.80 -22.58
CA ASN A 302 19.84 5.69 -23.73
C ASN A 302 21.21 5.99 -24.37
N GLU A 303 21.53 5.32 -25.48
CA GLU A 303 22.81 5.53 -26.20
C GLU A 303 22.66 6.35 -27.50
N SER A 304 21.44 6.56 -27.99
CA SER A 304 21.21 7.05 -29.37
C SER A 304 20.24 8.22 -29.50
N GLU A 305 19.52 8.60 -28.45
CA GLU A 305 18.48 9.63 -28.53
C GLU A 305 18.85 10.85 -27.65
N PRO A 306 19.66 11.80 -28.14
CA PRO A 306 19.95 13.02 -27.40
C PRO A 306 18.77 14.00 -27.48
N GLN A 307 18.64 14.88 -26.48
CA GLN A 307 17.66 15.98 -26.50
C GLN A 307 17.76 16.87 -27.74
N THR A 308 18.99 17.12 -28.21
CA THR A 308 19.26 17.97 -29.38
C THR A 308 20.45 17.44 -30.17
N ASP A 309 20.49 17.71 -31.47
CA ASP A 309 21.62 17.35 -32.34
C ASP A 309 22.90 18.18 -32.08
N ALA A 310 22.78 19.32 -31.39
CA ALA A 310 23.87 20.27 -31.17
C ALA A 310 24.55 20.15 -29.81
N ASN A 311 23.80 19.76 -28.78
CA ASN A 311 24.31 19.58 -27.42
C ASN A 311 24.17 18.13 -26.99
N HIS A 312 25.30 17.51 -26.66
CA HIS A 312 25.37 16.14 -26.14
C HIS A 312 25.20 16.18 -24.62
N PHE A 313 23.97 16.29 -24.16
CA PHE A 313 23.70 16.22 -22.73
C PHE A 313 23.76 14.77 -22.24
N ARG A 314 24.39 14.56 -21.08
CA ARG A 314 24.38 13.28 -20.36
C ARG A 314 23.51 13.38 -19.12
N THR A 315 22.95 12.25 -18.74
CA THR A 315 22.18 12.16 -17.50
C THR A 315 23.11 12.26 -16.29
N ILE A 316 22.67 13.01 -15.28
CA ILE A 316 23.28 13.06 -13.96
C ILE A 316 22.24 12.74 -12.88
N ARG A 317 22.70 12.14 -11.78
CA ARG A 317 21.86 11.67 -10.67
C ARG A 317 22.43 12.10 -9.30
N GLY A 318 21.60 12.05 -8.25
CA GLY A 318 22.04 12.21 -6.85
C GLY A 318 21.81 13.58 -6.21
N GLY A 319 21.82 14.68 -6.97
CA GLY A 319 21.87 16.02 -6.38
C GLY A 319 23.25 16.33 -5.78
N SER A 320 23.42 17.50 -5.17
CA SER A 320 24.70 17.91 -4.58
C SER A 320 24.53 18.59 -3.22
N TRP A 321 25.65 18.92 -2.57
CA TRP A 321 25.73 19.77 -1.37
C TRP A 321 25.02 21.13 -1.51
N TYR A 322 24.70 21.57 -2.73
CA TYR A 322 23.97 22.82 -2.97
C TYR A 322 22.44 22.61 -3.10
N ASN A 323 21.99 21.35 -3.24
CA ASN A 323 20.61 21.02 -3.55
C ASN A 323 19.82 20.59 -2.31
N GLY A 324 18.53 20.94 -2.29
CA GLY A 324 17.61 20.46 -1.25
C GLY A 324 17.04 19.05 -1.50
N PRO A 325 16.33 18.47 -0.51
CA PRO A 325 15.96 17.06 -0.50
C PRO A 325 15.13 16.62 -1.70
N ILE A 326 14.30 17.50 -2.26
CA ILE A 326 13.46 17.19 -3.42
C ILE A 326 14.29 16.81 -4.66
N VAL A 327 15.50 17.35 -4.81
CA VAL A 327 16.42 17.06 -5.92
C VAL A 327 17.26 15.82 -5.64
N CYS A 328 17.51 15.50 -4.37
CA CYS A 328 18.32 14.36 -3.94
C CYS A 328 17.52 13.05 -3.79
N ARG A 329 16.29 12.97 -4.32
CA ARG A 329 15.47 11.75 -4.34
C ARG A 329 16.05 10.70 -5.30
N SER A 330 15.72 9.44 -5.07
CA SER A 330 16.20 8.32 -5.92
C SER A 330 15.76 8.43 -7.38
N SER A 331 14.52 8.83 -7.65
CA SER A 331 14.00 8.93 -9.02
C SER A 331 14.44 10.19 -9.77
N ASN A 332 15.02 11.17 -9.07
CA ASN A 332 15.32 12.44 -9.68
C ASN A 332 16.44 12.27 -10.71
N ARG A 333 16.21 12.83 -11.90
CA ARG A 333 17.17 12.81 -13.00
C ARG A 333 17.31 14.19 -13.60
N SER A 334 18.55 14.57 -13.86
CA SER A 334 18.87 15.84 -14.50
C SER A 334 19.94 15.61 -15.57
N TYR A 335 20.45 16.70 -16.12
CA TYR A 335 21.41 16.64 -17.22
C TYR A 335 22.53 17.65 -17.05
N TRP A 336 23.66 17.33 -17.68
CA TRP A 336 24.77 18.25 -17.84
C TRP A 336 25.41 18.10 -19.21
N ASP A 337 26.03 19.16 -19.70
CA ASP A 337 26.68 19.18 -21.01
C ASP A 337 27.97 18.34 -20.96
N GLU A 338 28.10 17.35 -21.86
CA GLU A 338 29.21 16.38 -21.87
C GLU A 338 30.62 17.02 -21.83
N PRO A 339 30.90 18.12 -22.57
CA PRO A 339 32.21 18.77 -22.54
C PRO A 339 32.46 19.61 -21.28
N ASP A 340 31.42 19.90 -20.50
CA ASP A 340 31.49 20.85 -19.40
C ASP A 340 31.77 20.19 -18.04
N ALA A 341 32.27 20.97 -17.09
CA ALA A 341 32.70 20.56 -15.76
C ALA A 341 32.29 21.62 -14.71
N ALA A 342 31.74 21.17 -13.59
CA ALA A 342 31.27 22.03 -12.50
C ALA A 342 31.71 21.52 -11.12
N CYS A 343 31.87 22.45 -10.17
CA CYS A 343 32.32 22.18 -8.80
C CYS A 343 31.37 21.34 -7.92
N TYR A 344 30.20 20.98 -8.44
CA TYR A 344 29.23 20.09 -7.80
C TYR A 344 28.98 18.81 -8.60
N LEU A 345 29.81 18.53 -9.62
CA LEU A 345 29.67 17.39 -10.52
C LEU A 345 30.91 16.49 -10.43
N GLY A 346 30.68 15.24 -10.05
CA GLY A 346 31.66 14.17 -9.92
C GLY A 346 31.14 12.87 -10.53
N PHE A 347 31.62 11.73 -10.06
CA PHE A 347 31.20 10.41 -10.54
C PHE A 347 31.58 9.29 -9.57
N ARG A 348 30.85 8.19 -9.66
CA ARG A 348 31.25 6.89 -9.11
C ARG A 348 31.53 5.88 -10.21
N VAL A 349 32.23 4.81 -9.87
CA VAL A 349 32.60 3.77 -10.83
C VAL A 349 31.75 2.53 -10.67
N VAL A 350 31.53 1.84 -11.77
CA VAL A 350 31.10 0.44 -11.76
C VAL A 350 32.14 -0.41 -12.49
N ARG A 351 32.36 -1.62 -11.99
CA ARG A 351 33.15 -2.67 -12.64
C ARG A 351 32.21 -3.79 -13.05
N GLU A 352 32.31 -4.24 -14.29
CA GLU A 352 31.58 -5.42 -14.77
C GLU A 352 31.86 -6.63 -13.87
N ALA A 353 30.82 -7.40 -13.55
CA ALA A 353 31.00 -8.61 -12.77
C ALA A 353 31.83 -9.66 -13.54
N ASP A 354 32.50 -10.52 -12.77
CA ASP A 354 33.29 -11.61 -13.34
C ASP A 354 32.35 -12.57 -14.10
N PRO A 355 32.77 -13.20 -15.23
CA PRO A 355 31.88 -14.00 -16.08
C PRO A 355 31.10 -15.11 -15.34
N ALA A 356 31.66 -15.66 -14.26
CA ALA A 356 30.99 -16.65 -13.42
C ALA A 356 29.75 -16.09 -12.72
N ILE A 357 29.83 -14.85 -12.19
CA ILE A 357 28.71 -14.17 -11.52
C ILE A 357 27.62 -13.85 -12.54
N SER A 358 28.00 -13.33 -13.72
CA SER A 358 27.05 -13.05 -14.79
C SER A 358 26.36 -14.31 -15.33
N SER A 359 27.08 -15.45 -15.42
CA SER A 359 26.47 -16.73 -15.77
C SER A 359 25.45 -17.19 -14.73
N ARG A 360 25.80 -17.10 -13.44
CA ARG A 360 24.92 -17.44 -12.31
C ARG A 360 23.61 -16.64 -12.36
N ALA A 361 23.70 -15.33 -12.57
CA ALA A 361 22.52 -14.47 -12.68
C ALA A 361 21.63 -14.81 -13.89
N ARG A 362 22.24 -15.10 -15.04
CA ARG A 362 21.51 -15.52 -16.26
C ARG A 362 20.79 -16.85 -16.06
N GLU A 363 21.45 -17.81 -15.42
CA GLU A 363 20.85 -19.12 -15.10
C GLU A 363 19.68 -18.97 -14.11
N ALA A 364 19.80 -18.09 -13.11
CA ALA A 364 18.72 -17.79 -12.18
C ALA A 364 17.49 -17.18 -12.89
N LEU A 365 17.72 -16.23 -13.80
CA LEU A 365 16.69 -15.62 -14.65
C LEU A 365 15.97 -16.68 -15.52
N GLU A 366 16.73 -17.54 -16.18
CA GLU A 366 16.18 -18.63 -17.00
C GLU A 366 15.33 -19.60 -16.16
N LYS A 367 15.82 -19.96 -14.96
CA LYS A 367 15.10 -20.82 -14.01
C LYS A 367 13.80 -20.19 -13.53
N GLU A 368 13.83 -18.90 -13.19
CA GLU A 368 12.63 -18.17 -12.77
C GLU A 368 11.58 -18.13 -13.91
N ASN A 369 11.99 -17.81 -15.13
CA ASN A 369 11.09 -17.77 -16.28
C ASN A 369 10.45 -19.14 -16.58
N ALA A 370 11.24 -20.20 -16.47
CA ALA A 370 10.74 -21.57 -16.61
C ALA A 370 9.74 -21.92 -15.49
N ALA A 371 10.06 -21.57 -14.24
CA ALA A 371 9.17 -21.78 -13.09
C ALA A 371 7.85 -21.02 -13.24
N ARG A 372 7.88 -19.74 -13.64
CA ARG A 372 6.67 -18.94 -13.91
C ARG A 372 5.79 -19.60 -14.95
N THR A 373 6.37 -20.01 -16.08
CA THR A 373 5.64 -20.68 -17.16
C THR A 373 4.98 -21.97 -16.66
N ALA A 374 5.70 -22.78 -15.89
CA ALA A 374 5.17 -24.03 -15.34
C ALA A 374 4.09 -23.79 -14.26
N LEU A 375 4.24 -22.76 -13.44
CA LEU A 375 3.25 -22.35 -12.44
C LEU A 375 1.94 -21.88 -13.10
N GLU A 376 2.03 -21.06 -14.15
CA GLU A 376 0.86 -20.63 -14.94
C GLU A 376 0.14 -21.83 -15.57
N GLN A 377 0.89 -22.80 -16.09
CA GLN A 377 0.35 -24.07 -16.60
C GLN A 377 -0.33 -24.90 -15.50
N ALA A 378 0.16 -24.81 -14.25
CA ALA A 378 -0.46 -25.39 -13.07
C ALA A 378 -1.66 -24.56 -12.53
N GLY A 379 -2.06 -23.48 -13.22
CA GLY A 379 -3.20 -22.65 -12.86
C GLY A 379 -2.91 -21.57 -11.81
N ALA A 380 -1.63 -21.27 -11.56
CA ALA A 380 -1.24 -20.09 -10.80
C ALA A 380 -1.62 -18.82 -11.56
N LYS A 381 -2.07 -17.81 -10.83
CA LYS A 381 -2.28 -16.45 -11.33
C LYS A 381 -1.33 -15.51 -10.61
N PHE A 382 -0.58 -14.74 -11.39
CA PHE A 382 0.33 -13.73 -10.87
C PHE A 382 -0.34 -12.37 -10.82
N PHE A 383 -0.19 -11.69 -9.69
CA PHE A 383 -0.61 -10.32 -9.46
C PHE A 383 0.59 -9.54 -8.94
N ALA A 384 0.50 -8.21 -8.99
CA ALA A 384 1.51 -7.35 -8.40
C ALA A 384 0.87 -6.13 -7.77
N SER A 385 1.12 -5.92 -6.47
CA SER A 385 0.83 -4.62 -5.88
C SER A 385 1.99 -3.67 -6.19
N ARG A 386 1.66 -2.45 -6.65
CA ARG A 386 2.64 -1.45 -7.09
C ARG A 386 3.64 -1.94 -8.17
N GLY A 387 3.30 -2.97 -8.93
CA GLY A 387 4.11 -3.47 -10.05
C GLY A 387 5.22 -4.47 -9.71
N ILE A 388 5.67 -4.55 -8.45
CA ILE A 388 6.80 -5.40 -8.05
C ILE A 388 6.53 -6.34 -6.86
N ASN A 389 5.53 -6.05 -6.01
CA ASN A 389 5.21 -6.92 -4.88
C ASN A 389 4.38 -8.10 -5.40
N LEU A 390 5.08 -9.16 -5.78
CA LEU A 390 4.50 -10.28 -6.49
C LEU A 390 3.56 -11.07 -5.56
N GLU A 391 2.38 -11.35 -6.08
CA GLU A 391 1.40 -12.19 -5.43
C GLU A 391 1.04 -13.36 -6.35
N VAL A 392 1.08 -14.58 -5.82
CA VAL A 392 0.66 -15.79 -6.52
C VAL A 392 -0.62 -16.30 -5.88
N ARG A 393 -1.66 -16.48 -6.69
CA ARG A 393 -2.92 -17.10 -6.27
C ARG A 393 -3.21 -18.36 -7.06
N PHE A 394 -3.55 -19.41 -6.36
CA PHE A 394 -4.16 -20.60 -6.94
C PHE A 394 -5.67 -20.57 -6.65
N ASP A 395 -6.50 -20.61 -7.70
CA ASP A 395 -7.98 -20.69 -7.60
C ASP A 395 -8.54 -21.91 -8.37
N GLY A 396 -7.65 -22.78 -8.86
CA GLY A 396 -7.94 -23.77 -9.90
C GLY A 396 -8.35 -25.15 -9.39
N GLU A 397 -8.29 -26.14 -10.31
CA GLU A 397 -8.59 -27.55 -10.01
C GLU A 397 -7.35 -28.40 -9.73
N THR A 398 -6.15 -27.90 -10.04
CA THR A 398 -4.91 -28.68 -10.10
C THR A 398 -3.73 -27.95 -9.47
N LEU A 399 -3.70 -27.87 -8.14
CA LEU A 399 -2.46 -27.58 -7.43
C LEU A 399 -1.75 -28.90 -7.12
N THR A 400 -0.45 -28.96 -7.36
CA THR A 400 0.39 -30.15 -7.10
C THR A 400 1.56 -29.78 -6.20
N SER A 401 2.13 -30.76 -5.50
CA SER A 401 3.36 -30.55 -4.74
C SER A 401 4.50 -30.06 -5.62
N ASP A 402 4.63 -30.57 -6.86
CA ASP A 402 5.62 -30.09 -7.83
C ASP A 402 5.48 -28.58 -8.12
N ALA A 403 4.25 -28.07 -8.21
CA ALA A 403 4.01 -26.65 -8.39
C ALA A 403 4.45 -25.84 -7.16
N LEU A 404 4.25 -26.34 -5.94
CA LEU A 404 4.73 -25.69 -4.72
C LEU A 404 6.26 -25.65 -4.65
N GLN A 405 6.94 -26.70 -5.10
CA GLN A 405 8.41 -26.73 -5.18
C GLN A 405 8.96 -25.65 -6.15
N LEU A 406 8.22 -25.32 -7.22
CA LEU A 406 8.62 -24.29 -8.18
C LEU A 406 8.53 -22.87 -7.61
N LEU A 407 7.73 -22.63 -6.56
CA LEU A 407 7.58 -21.30 -5.97
C LEU A 407 8.90 -20.77 -5.37
N ALA A 408 9.75 -21.65 -4.86
CA ALA A 408 11.08 -21.29 -4.36
C ALA A 408 12.02 -20.72 -5.44
N ALA A 409 11.69 -20.89 -6.72
CA ALA A 409 12.42 -20.27 -7.82
C ALA A 409 11.95 -18.82 -8.12
N ILE A 410 10.98 -18.29 -7.38
CA ILE A 410 10.43 -16.94 -7.54
C ILE A 410 10.91 -16.06 -6.36
N PRO A 411 12.06 -15.37 -6.49
CA PRO A 411 12.73 -14.73 -5.36
C PRO A 411 12.00 -13.51 -4.77
N ASP A 412 11.12 -12.87 -5.55
CA ASP A 412 10.39 -11.65 -5.20
C ASP A 412 8.91 -11.91 -4.81
N LEU A 413 8.56 -13.16 -4.51
CA LEU A 413 7.21 -13.56 -4.09
C LEU A 413 6.88 -13.12 -2.65
N GLU A 414 6.07 -12.07 -2.50
CA GLU A 414 5.69 -11.52 -1.19
C GLU A 414 4.38 -12.10 -0.64
N SER A 415 3.46 -12.53 -1.50
CA SER A 415 2.14 -13.02 -1.08
C SER A 415 1.75 -14.29 -1.81
N LEU A 416 1.37 -15.32 -1.06
CA LEU A 416 0.95 -16.61 -1.58
C LEU A 416 -0.44 -16.95 -1.05
N SER A 417 -1.39 -17.16 -1.96
CA SER A 417 -2.73 -17.63 -1.62
C SER A 417 -3.01 -18.97 -2.29
N LEU A 418 -3.13 -20.00 -1.46
CA LEU A 418 -3.27 -21.38 -1.87
C LEU A 418 -4.74 -21.79 -1.76
N GLY A 419 -5.43 -21.82 -2.90
CA GLY A 419 -6.83 -22.25 -2.98
C GLY A 419 -7.03 -23.25 -4.10
N GLN A 420 -7.97 -24.18 -3.90
CA GLN A 420 -8.40 -25.08 -4.97
C GLN A 420 -9.77 -25.69 -4.68
N LYS A 421 -10.39 -26.27 -5.72
CA LYS A 421 -11.74 -26.85 -5.60
C LYS A 421 -11.80 -28.22 -4.89
N LYS A 422 -10.70 -28.98 -4.92
CA LYS A 422 -10.62 -30.34 -4.34
C LYS A 422 -9.77 -30.35 -3.08
N PRO A 423 -10.03 -31.23 -2.10
CA PRO A 423 -9.14 -31.37 -0.95
C PRO A 423 -7.69 -31.62 -1.37
N PHE A 424 -6.75 -30.93 -0.74
CA PHE A 424 -5.32 -31.10 -0.90
C PHE A 424 -4.68 -31.06 0.47
N THR A 425 -4.01 -32.16 0.79
CA THR A 425 -3.26 -32.32 2.03
C THR A 425 -1.86 -31.78 1.81
N VAL A 426 -1.46 -30.80 2.60
CA VAL A 426 -0.11 -30.24 2.55
C VAL A 426 0.84 -31.22 3.21
N SER A 427 1.97 -31.48 2.58
CA SER A 427 3.06 -32.25 3.20
C SER A 427 4.11 -31.35 3.84
N ASN A 428 4.95 -31.89 4.72
CA ASN A 428 6.13 -31.17 5.23
C ASN A 428 7.04 -30.70 4.10
N THR A 429 7.19 -31.49 3.03
CA THR A 429 7.98 -31.11 1.85
C THR A 429 7.41 -29.88 1.14
N ASP A 430 6.09 -29.73 1.12
CA ASP A 430 5.41 -28.55 0.56
C ASP A 430 5.62 -27.32 1.46
N LEU A 431 5.52 -27.47 2.78
CA LEU A 431 5.81 -26.39 3.73
C LEU A 431 7.27 -25.96 3.67
N GLU A 432 8.21 -26.88 3.50
CA GLU A 432 9.64 -26.56 3.34
C GLU A 432 9.89 -25.74 2.06
N ALA A 433 9.20 -26.06 0.96
CA ALA A 433 9.29 -25.27 -0.27
C ALA A 433 8.73 -23.87 -0.10
N ILE A 434 7.60 -23.72 0.61
CA ILE A 434 7.04 -22.41 0.95
C ILE A 434 8.00 -21.65 1.86
N ALA A 435 8.56 -22.32 2.86
CA ALA A 435 9.51 -21.75 3.81
C ALA A 435 10.85 -21.32 3.18
N ALA A 436 11.20 -21.84 2.00
CA ALA A 436 12.35 -21.41 1.22
C ALA A 436 12.17 -20.03 0.55
N ILE A 437 10.94 -19.51 0.52
CA ILE A 437 10.62 -18.19 -0.07
C ILE A 437 10.88 -17.10 0.98
N ALA A 438 12.15 -16.68 1.12
CA ALA A 438 12.58 -15.75 2.16
C ALA A 438 11.86 -14.38 2.12
N SER A 439 11.34 -13.98 0.96
CA SER A 439 10.60 -12.72 0.74
C SER A 439 9.12 -12.78 1.12
N LEU A 440 8.59 -13.95 1.48
CA LEU A 440 7.17 -14.16 1.72
C LEU A 440 6.70 -13.45 3.00
N LYS A 441 5.75 -12.52 2.83
CA LYS A 441 5.15 -11.71 3.91
C LYS A 441 3.73 -12.14 4.26
N SER A 442 3.01 -12.71 3.29
CA SER A 442 1.62 -13.13 3.47
C SER A 442 1.41 -14.55 2.94
N LEU A 443 0.84 -15.40 3.77
CA LEU A 443 0.46 -16.76 3.42
C LEU A 443 -1.01 -17.01 3.78
N ASP A 444 -1.79 -17.42 2.79
CA ASP A 444 -3.22 -17.69 2.94
C ASP A 444 -3.56 -19.10 2.44
N PHE A 445 -3.93 -19.98 3.35
CA PHE A 445 -4.45 -21.32 3.06
C PHE A 445 -5.97 -21.22 2.91
N ARG A 446 -6.47 -21.26 1.67
CA ARG A 446 -7.90 -21.16 1.37
C ARG A 446 -8.59 -22.52 1.34
N SER A 447 -9.91 -22.49 1.16
CA SER A 447 -10.80 -23.65 1.22
C SER A 447 -10.25 -24.87 0.46
N SER A 448 -10.46 -26.05 1.06
CA SER A 448 -9.97 -27.36 0.59
C SER A 448 -8.50 -27.66 0.89
N PHE A 449 -7.81 -26.85 1.68
CA PHE A 449 -6.49 -27.19 2.21
C PHE A 449 -6.60 -27.90 3.56
N GLU A 450 -6.00 -29.07 3.67
CA GLU A 450 -5.94 -29.87 4.90
C GLU A 450 -4.51 -29.88 5.47
N ILE A 451 -4.39 -29.62 6.77
CA ILE A 451 -3.13 -29.50 7.53
C ILE A 451 -2.83 -30.78 8.32
N ALA A 452 -3.73 -31.77 8.28
CA ALA A 452 -3.81 -32.90 9.22
C ALA A 452 -2.52 -33.73 9.47
N GLU A 453 -1.48 -33.59 8.65
CA GLU A 453 -0.19 -34.30 8.81
C GLU A 453 1.04 -33.39 8.70
N ALA A 454 0.85 -32.06 8.58
CA ALA A 454 1.92 -31.11 8.33
C ALA A 454 2.39 -30.41 9.60
N ASP A 455 3.71 -30.35 9.82
CA ASP A 455 4.34 -29.61 10.92
C ASP A 455 4.39 -28.12 10.58
N LEU A 456 3.49 -27.35 11.18
CA LEU A 456 3.39 -25.91 10.94
C LEU A 456 4.58 -25.12 11.51
N SER A 457 5.38 -25.71 12.41
CA SER A 457 6.57 -25.05 12.94
C SER A 457 7.62 -24.75 11.85
N ILE A 458 7.54 -25.42 10.70
CA ILE A 458 8.34 -25.13 9.50
C ILE A 458 8.15 -23.69 9.04
N LEU A 459 6.94 -23.11 9.20
CA LEU A 459 6.66 -21.73 8.83
C LEU A 459 7.47 -20.71 9.64
N ALA A 460 8.00 -21.09 10.80
CA ALA A 460 8.90 -20.23 11.60
C ALA A 460 10.23 -19.91 10.91
N LYS A 461 10.56 -20.63 9.83
CA LYS A 461 11.73 -20.32 8.99
C LYS A 461 11.50 -19.11 8.08
N LEU A 462 10.27 -18.62 7.92
CA LEU A 462 9.95 -17.45 7.11
C LEU A 462 10.24 -16.16 7.90
N PRO A 463 11.32 -15.42 7.59
CA PRO A 463 11.77 -14.32 8.44
C PRO A 463 10.85 -13.09 8.36
N LEU A 464 10.13 -12.93 7.25
CA LEU A 464 9.31 -11.76 6.94
C LEU A 464 7.80 -12.04 7.02
N LEU A 465 7.38 -13.22 7.48
CA LEU A 465 5.97 -13.56 7.54
C LEU A 465 5.24 -12.68 8.56
N GLU A 466 4.40 -11.77 8.06
CA GLU A 466 3.62 -10.83 8.87
C GLU A 466 2.12 -11.17 8.89
N SER A 467 1.63 -11.89 7.88
CA SER A 467 0.22 -12.25 7.74
C SER A 467 0.05 -13.73 7.46
N LEU A 468 -0.69 -14.41 8.34
CA LEU A 468 -1.05 -15.81 8.18
C LEU A 468 -2.57 -15.95 8.22
N SER A 469 -3.12 -16.68 7.25
CA SER A 469 -4.57 -16.87 7.14
C SER A 469 -4.95 -18.31 6.81
N PHE A 470 -6.02 -18.78 7.43
CA PHE A 470 -6.62 -20.08 7.21
C PHE A 470 -8.12 -19.94 6.95
N SER A 471 -8.56 -20.16 5.72
CA SER A 471 -9.95 -20.00 5.32
C SER A 471 -10.59 -21.35 5.03
N ARG A 472 -11.64 -21.67 5.80
CA ARG A 472 -12.48 -22.87 5.73
C ARG A 472 -11.70 -24.17 5.90
N SER A 473 -10.68 -24.15 6.76
CA SER A 473 -9.94 -25.36 7.12
C SER A 473 -10.78 -26.26 8.03
N THR A 474 -10.92 -27.52 7.66
CA THR A 474 -11.64 -28.54 8.44
C THR A 474 -10.71 -29.29 9.40
N SER A 475 -9.39 -29.12 9.28
CA SER A 475 -8.37 -29.86 10.05
C SER A 475 -7.60 -28.99 11.04
N LEU A 476 -7.58 -27.66 10.86
CA LEU A 476 -6.87 -26.74 11.75
C LEU A 476 -7.42 -26.83 13.18
N ASN A 477 -6.55 -27.18 14.12
CA ASN A 477 -6.88 -27.43 15.53
C ASN A 477 -5.85 -26.80 16.50
N ASP A 478 -6.05 -26.97 17.81
CA ASP A 478 -5.23 -26.33 18.84
C ASP A 478 -3.76 -26.81 18.85
N ALA A 479 -3.49 -28.07 18.49
CA ALA A 479 -2.13 -28.60 18.40
C ALA A 479 -1.35 -27.93 17.26
N ASP A 480 -2.00 -27.70 16.11
CA ASP A 480 -1.39 -27.01 14.97
C ASP A 480 -1.02 -25.56 15.34
N LEU A 481 -1.86 -24.85 16.11
CA LEU A 481 -1.51 -23.50 16.59
C LEU A 481 -0.38 -23.51 17.64
N ALA A 482 -0.24 -24.59 18.41
CA ALA A 482 0.87 -24.73 19.35
C ALA A 482 2.22 -24.83 18.62
N GLU A 483 2.26 -25.43 17.43
CA GLU A 483 3.45 -25.49 16.57
C GLU A 483 3.86 -24.11 16.04
N LEU A 484 2.91 -23.19 15.89
CA LEU A 484 3.15 -21.81 15.48
C LEU A 484 3.70 -20.91 16.61
N ALA A 485 3.88 -21.43 17.83
CA ALA A 485 4.28 -20.63 19.00
C ALA A 485 5.70 -20.04 18.91
N SER A 486 6.51 -20.42 17.92
CA SER A 486 7.82 -19.84 17.61
C SER A 486 7.75 -18.67 16.61
N LEU A 487 6.60 -18.43 15.97
CA LEU A 487 6.38 -17.24 15.15
C LEU A 487 6.19 -16.03 16.06
N GLU A 488 7.02 -15.00 15.89
CA GLU A 488 7.01 -13.78 16.71
C GLU A 488 6.81 -12.48 15.90
N ASN A 489 6.73 -12.57 14.57
CA ASN A 489 6.66 -11.42 13.66
C ASN A 489 5.25 -11.16 13.08
N LEU A 490 4.24 -11.95 13.43
CA LEU A 490 2.89 -11.81 12.86
C LEU A 490 2.22 -10.52 13.32
N ARG A 491 1.75 -9.74 12.34
CA ARG A 491 0.87 -8.57 12.54
C ARG A 491 -0.59 -8.91 12.30
N THR A 492 -0.86 -9.94 11.52
CA THR A 492 -2.20 -10.38 11.17
C THR A 492 -2.34 -11.89 11.26
N PHE A 493 -3.33 -12.34 12.01
CA PHE A 493 -3.78 -13.73 11.99
C PHE A 493 -5.28 -13.76 11.67
N ARG A 494 -5.67 -14.56 10.69
CA ARG A 494 -7.08 -14.78 10.36
C ARG A 494 -7.40 -16.26 10.27
N CYS A 495 -8.49 -16.66 10.88
CA CYS A 495 -9.15 -17.92 10.58
C CYS A 495 -10.63 -17.67 10.33
N TYR A 496 -11.15 -18.20 9.22
CA TYR A 496 -12.55 -18.05 8.82
C TYR A 496 -13.16 -19.42 8.56
N GLY A 497 -14.30 -19.75 9.14
CA GLY A 497 -15.04 -20.99 8.81
C GLY A 497 -14.28 -22.26 9.14
N THR A 498 -13.36 -22.18 10.10
CA THR A 498 -12.51 -23.29 10.51
C THR A 498 -13.23 -24.19 11.51
N THR A 499 -13.36 -25.48 11.20
CA THR A 499 -14.19 -26.41 11.98
C THR A 499 -13.41 -27.51 12.68
N GLY A 500 -12.07 -27.46 12.66
CA GLY A 500 -11.20 -28.45 13.30
C GLY A 500 -11.10 -28.36 14.83
N GLY A 501 -11.93 -27.54 15.48
CA GLY A 501 -12.02 -27.46 16.94
C GLY A 501 -11.03 -26.51 17.60
N LEU A 502 -10.80 -25.33 17.00
CA LEU A 502 -9.96 -24.28 17.58
C LEU A 502 -10.62 -23.64 18.80
N THR A 503 -9.97 -23.75 19.95
CA THR A 503 -10.42 -23.21 21.23
C THR A 503 -9.44 -22.17 21.77
N ASP A 504 -9.73 -21.65 22.97
CA ASP A 504 -8.81 -20.75 23.67
C ASP A 504 -7.42 -21.38 23.89
N GLU A 505 -7.31 -22.71 24.04
CA GLU A 505 -6.03 -23.40 24.29
C GLU A 505 -5.04 -23.26 23.12
N GLY A 506 -5.51 -23.32 21.88
CA GLY A 506 -4.66 -23.08 20.71
C GLY A 506 -4.35 -21.60 20.50
N ILE A 507 -5.37 -20.75 20.62
CA ILE A 507 -5.25 -19.32 20.27
C ILE A 507 -4.22 -18.59 21.15
N VAL A 508 -4.08 -18.96 22.43
CA VAL A 508 -3.11 -18.32 23.34
C VAL A 508 -1.66 -18.42 22.85
N HIS A 509 -1.31 -19.38 22.00
CA HIS A 509 0.03 -19.50 21.44
C HIS A 509 0.40 -18.32 20.53
N LEU A 510 -0.58 -17.67 19.91
CA LEU A 510 -0.35 -16.50 19.05
C LEU A 510 0.02 -15.23 19.82
N ALA A 511 -0.23 -15.17 21.14
CA ALA A 511 0.00 -14.00 21.98
C ALA A 511 1.48 -13.60 22.11
N ARG A 512 2.41 -14.47 21.71
CA ARG A 512 3.86 -14.17 21.61
C ARG A 512 4.19 -13.17 20.50
N ASN A 513 3.30 -13.00 19.53
CA ASN A 513 3.44 -12.00 18.47
C ASN A 513 3.08 -10.62 19.03
N HIS A 514 4.05 -9.95 19.64
CA HIS A 514 3.87 -8.62 20.24
C HIS A 514 3.60 -7.51 19.19
N SER A 515 3.75 -7.82 17.91
CA SER A 515 3.37 -6.95 16.77
C SER A 515 1.95 -7.22 16.26
N LEU A 516 1.20 -8.15 16.85
CA LEU A 516 -0.12 -8.55 16.35
C LEU A 516 -1.14 -7.40 16.49
N GLU A 517 -1.66 -6.95 15.35
CA GLU A 517 -2.62 -5.85 15.24
C GLU A 517 -4.02 -6.34 14.86
N THR A 518 -4.10 -7.43 14.10
CA THR A 518 -5.37 -8.01 13.63
C THR A 518 -5.49 -9.46 14.06
N LEU A 519 -6.55 -9.76 14.80
CA LEU A 519 -6.94 -11.10 15.19
C LEU A 519 -8.39 -11.34 14.75
N ASP A 520 -8.57 -12.07 13.66
CA ASP A 520 -9.88 -12.39 13.09
C ASP A 520 -10.18 -13.88 13.25
N LEU A 521 -11.09 -14.20 14.16
CA LEU A 521 -11.47 -15.56 14.52
C LEU A 521 -12.95 -15.76 14.20
N PHE A 522 -13.23 -15.93 12.92
CA PHE A 522 -14.59 -16.11 12.41
C PHE A 522 -14.96 -17.60 12.37
N GLU A 523 -16.06 -17.95 13.03
CA GLU A 523 -16.61 -19.31 13.11
C GLU A 523 -15.68 -20.32 13.82
N THR A 524 -15.04 -19.92 14.93
CA THR A 524 -14.22 -20.79 15.79
C THR A 524 -15.00 -21.26 17.05
N ASP A 525 -14.41 -22.18 17.82
CA ASP A 525 -14.94 -22.69 19.10
C ASP A 525 -14.38 -21.92 20.33
N ALA A 526 -13.70 -20.80 20.10
CA ALA A 526 -13.10 -19.96 21.13
C ALA A 526 -14.15 -19.26 22.01
N SER A 527 -13.95 -19.28 23.32
CA SER A 527 -14.83 -18.60 24.28
C SER A 527 -14.46 -17.13 24.51
N GLY A 528 -13.21 -16.73 24.23
CA GLY A 528 -12.67 -15.40 24.51
C GLY A 528 -11.86 -15.31 25.81
N SER A 529 -11.73 -16.42 26.55
CA SER A 529 -10.86 -16.53 27.73
C SER A 529 -9.39 -16.24 27.41
N PHE A 530 -8.96 -16.51 26.17
CA PHE A 530 -7.61 -16.23 25.70
C PHE A 530 -7.23 -14.74 25.74
N LEU A 531 -8.21 -13.81 25.69
CA LEU A 531 -7.97 -12.36 25.51
C LEU A 531 -7.01 -11.77 26.54
N ASN A 532 -6.97 -12.30 27.77
CA ASN A 532 -6.08 -11.81 28.82
C ASN A 532 -4.58 -11.98 28.47
N GLN A 533 -4.24 -12.94 27.60
CA GLN A 533 -2.86 -13.16 27.16
C GLN A 533 -2.40 -12.17 26.09
N PHE A 534 -3.33 -11.51 25.39
CA PHE A 534 -3.03 -10.59 24.29
C PHE A 534 -2.86 -9.13 24.73
N THR A 535 -2.85 -8.86 26.03
CA THR A 535 -2.78 -7.49 26.57
C THR A 535 -1.49 -6.74 26.21
N ALA A 536 -0.44 -7.45 25.82
CA ALA A 536 0.82 -6.89 25.31
C ALA A 536 0.80 -6.62 23.78
N CYS A 537 -0.21 -7.11 23.06
CA CYS A 537 -0.34 -6.94 21.62
C CYS A 537 -1.11 -5.65 21.28
N PRO A 538 -0.70 -4.89 20.25
CA PRO A 538 -1.38 -3.67 19.81
C PRO A 538 -2.63 -3.96 18.97
N ILE A 539 -3.56 -4.78 19.48
CA ILE A 539 -4.74 -5.22 18.74
C ILE A 539 -5.63 -4.01 18.39
N ALA A 540 -5.73 -3.73 17.09
CA ALA A 540 -6.58 -2.68 16.52
C ALA A 540 -7.83 -3.26 15.83
N SER A 541 -7.82 -4.53 15.47
CA SER A 541 -8.93 -5.21 14.80
C SER A 541 -9.17 -6.57 15.43
N LEU A 542 -10.34 -6.77 16.04
CA LEU A 542 -10.72 -8.02 16.70
C LEU A 542 -12.06 -8.51 16.17
N SER A 543 -12.12 -9.78 15.79
CA SER A 543 -13.36 -10.46 15.39
C SER A 543 -13.47 -11.80 16.11
N LEU A 544 -14.60 -11.99 16.80
CA LEU A 544 -14.98 -13.18 17.56
C LEU A 544 -16.41 -13.58 17.15
N THR A 545 -16.60 -13.86 15.87
CA THR A 545 -17.91 -14.27 15.36
C THR A 545 -18.10 -15.77 15.58
N LYS A 546 -19.24 -16.13 16.14
CA LYS A 546 -19.63 -17.52 16.40
C LYS A 546 -19.97 -18.26 15.10
N ARG A 547 -19.75 -19.58 15.07
CA ARG A 547 -20.30 -20.50 14.06
C ARG A 547 -21.83 -20.58 14.17
N TYR A 548 -22.54 -20.49 13.03
CA TYR A 548 -24.01 -20.44 13.00
C TYR A 548 -24.70 -21.62 13.71
N ASP A 549 -24.13 -22.82 13.65
CA ASP A 549 -24.64 -24.07 14.21
C ASP A 549 -24.05 -24.42 15.61
N ALA A 550 -23.12 -23.63 16.14
CA ALA A 550 -22.55 -23.83 17.47
C ALA A 550 -23.44 -23.21 18.56
N GLU A 551 -23.09 -23.34 19.85
CA GLU A 551 -23.66 -22.53 20.94
C GLU A 551 -22.75 -21.31 21.22
N PRO A 552 -23.29 -20.12 21.55
CA PRO A 552 -22.46 -18.95 21.85
C PRO A 552 -21.66 -19.18 23.13
N ARG A 553 -20.35 -18.92 23.07
CA ARG A 553 -19.41 -19.15 24.19
C ARG A 553 -18.86 -17.87 24.81
N LEU A 554 -19.01 -16.72 24.14
CA LEU A 554 -18.53 -15.44 24.63
C LEU A 554 -19.49 -14.86 25.66
N THR A 555 -19.04 -14.67 26.91
CA THR A 555 -19.87 -14.14 28.01
C THR A 555 -19.53 -12.68 28.30
N ASP A 556 -20.37 -12.02 29.12
CA ASP A 556 -20.05 -10.67 29.63
C ASP A 556 -18.76 -10.62 30.45
N GLU A 557 -18.34 -11.73 31.08
CA GLU A 557 -17.07 -11.81 31.79
C GLU A 557 -15.89 -11.71 30.82
N HIS A 558 -15.95 -12.43 29.70
CA HIS A 558 -14.94 -12.36 28.65
C HIS A 558 -14.93 -10.97 28.00
N ALA A 559 -16.10 -10.39 27.73
CA ALA A 559 -16.22 -9.06 27.13
C ALA A 559 -15.61 -7.95 27.99
N ARG A 560 -15.53 -8.10 29.33
CA ARG A 560 -14.82 -7.15 30.20
C ARG A 560 -13.33 -7.03 29.87
N LEU A 561 -12.71 -8.08 29.34
CA LEU A 561 -11.31 -8.07 28.93
C LEU A 561 -11.06 -7.13 27.73
N LEU A 562 -12.10 -6.78 26.97
CA LEU A 562 -12.00 -5.80 25.87
C LEU A 562 -11.51 -4.43 26.36
N ALA A 563 -11.72 -4.09 27.64
CA ALA A 563 -11.21 -2.85 28.24
C ALA A 563 -9.67 -2.74 28.19
N ASN A 564 -8.96 -3.85 28.02
CA ASN A 564 -7.50 -3.87 27.89
C ASN A 564 -7.02 -3.48 26.48
N PHE A 565 -7.93 -3.27 25.52
CA PHE A 565 -7.61 -2.93 24.13
C PHE A 565 -8.21 -1.56 23.73
N PRO A 566 -7.80 -0.46 24.38
CA PRO A 566 -8.39 0.86 24.14
C PRO A 566 -8.11 1.43 22.74
N ALA A 567 -7.14 0.85 22.02
CA ALA A 567 -6.78 1.24 20.65
C ALA A 567 -7.60 0.51 19.56
N LEU A 568 -8.61 -0.28 19.93
CA LEU A 568 -9.48 -0.98 18.98
C LEU A 568 -10.15 0.02 18.02
N ILE A 569 -9.97 -0.23 16.72
CA ILE A 569 -10.58 0.50 15.60
C ILE A 569 -11.75 -0.32 15.03
N ARG A 570 -11.62 -1.65 14.98
CA ARG A 570 -12.67 -2.55 14.49
C ARG A 570 -12.98 -3.66 15.49
N LEU A 571 -14.26 -3.84 15.79
CA LEU A 571 -14.74 -4.90 16.68
C LEU A 571 -15.95 -5.62 16.07
N GLN A 572 -15.84 -6.95 15.96
CA GLN A 572 -16.92 -7.81 15.46
C GLN A 572 -17.24 -8.94 16.46
N LEU A 573 -18.44 -8.94 17.04
CA LEU A 573 -18.89 -9.96 18.01
C LEU A 573 -20.22 -10.59 17.59
N ASN A 574 -20.38 -10.95 16.32
CA ASN A 574 -21.67 -11.37 15.79
C ASN A 574 -22.13 -12.74 16.35
N GLU A 575 -23.44 -12.91 16.43
CA GLU A 575 -24.15 -14.14 16.85
C GLU A 575 -23.87 -14.57 18.30
N GLN A 576 -23.46 -13.63 19.16
CA GLN A 576 -23.16 -13.90 20.57
C GLN A 576 -24.38 -13.65 21.47
N GLY A 577 -25.34 -14.59 21.45
CA GLY A 577 -26.59 -14.46 22.22
C GLY A 577 -26.44 -14.40 23.75
N THR A 578 -25.29 -14.78 24.28
CA THR A 578 -24.91 -14.72 25.71
C THR A 578 -24.48 -13.35 26.20
N LEU A 579 -24.21 -12.39 25.28
CA LEU A 579 -23.83 -11.03 25.65
C LEU A 579 -25.05 -10.22 26.07
N THR A 580 -24.93 -9.48 27.17
CA THR A 580 -25.99 -8.61 27.70
C THR A 580 -25.47 -7.18 27.91
N ASP A 581 -26.31 -6.30 28.44
CA ASP A 581 -26.03 -4.85 28.59
C ASP A 581 -24.67 -4.50 29.26
N PRO A 582 -24.11 -5.26 30.24
CA PRO A 582 -22.78 -5.02 30.77
C PRO A 582 -21.68 -5.01 29.69
N THR A 583 -21.83 -5.77 28.62
CA THR A 583 -20.91 -5.74 27.48
C THR A 583 -20.95 -4.40 26.76
N LEU A 584 -22.14 -3.83 26.54
CA LEU A 584 -22.28 -2.52 25.90
C LEU A 584 -21.65 -1.38 26.72
N LEU A 585 -21.65 -1.49 28.05
CA LEU A 585 -20.93 -0.55 28.94
C LEU A 585 -19.40 -0.59 28.74
N VAL A 586 -18.84 -1.75 28.43
CA VAL A 586 -17.41 -1.90 28.13
C VAL A 586 -17.12 -1.35 26.74
N ILE A 587 -17.92 -1.76 25.74
CA ILE A 587 -17.76 -1.32 24.34
C ILE A 587 -17.85 0.21 24.23
N GLY A 588 -18.78 0.86 24.96
CA GLY A 588 -18.91 2.33 24.96
C GLY A 588 -17.65 3.08 25.41
N LYS A 589 -16.70 2.43 26.09
CA LYS A 589 -15.42 3.03 26.49
C LYS A 589 -14.32 2.89 25.43
N LEU A 590 -14.53 2.12 24.37
CA LEU A 590 -13.58 1.91 23.28
C LEU A 590 -13.71 3.03 22.25
N THR A 591 -13.37 4.26 22.65
CA THR A 591 -13.68 5.49 21.89
C THR A 591 -12.96 5.62 20.55
N GLN A 592 -11.97 4.78 20.26
CA GLN A 592 -11.26 4.75 18.97
C GLN A 592 -11.99 3.92 17.90
N LEU A 593 -13.09 3.23 18.25
CA LEU A 593 -13.83 2.40 17.30
C LEU A 593 -14.37 3.21 16.11
N GLU A 594 -14.02 2.75 14.91
CA GLU A 594 -14.58 3.22 13.63
C GLU A 594 -15.59 2.21 13.05
N GLU A 595 -15.48 0.93 13.40
CA GLU A 595 -16.39 -0.13 12.96
C GLU A 595 -16.80 -1.04 14.13
N LEU A 596 -18.12 -1.19 14.32
CA LEU A 596 -18.71 -2.09 15.30
C LEU A 596 -19.82 -2.93 14.68
N THR A 597 -19.72 -4.25 14.79
CA THR A 597 -20.80 -5.17 14.42
C THR A 597 -21.13 -6.12 15.56
N LEU A 598 -22.41 -6.12 15.92
CA LEU A 598 -23.03 -6.90 16.99
C LEU A 598 -24.27 -7.64 16.47
N HIS A 599 -24.27 -8.00 15.19
CA HIS A 599 -25.39 -8.68 14.55
C HIS A 599 -25.76 -9.94 15.31
N GLY A 600 -27.05 -10.22 15.50
CA GLY A 600 -27.51 -11.47 16.12
C GLY A 600 -27.25 -11.57 17.64
N CYS A 601 -26.73 -10.53 18.28
CA CYS A 601 -26.56 -10.49 19.75
C CYS A 601 -27.88 -10.20 20.45
N ARG A 602 -28.72 -11.25 20.58
CA ARG A 602 -30.10 -11.13 21.09
C ARG A 602 -30.23 -10.90 22.61
N GLY A 603 -29.13 -10.98 23.36
CA GLY A 603 -29.14 -10.79 24.82
C GLY A 603 -29.15 -9.32 25.27
N PHE A 604 -28.99 -8.35 24.36
CA PHE A 604 -29.09 -6.93 24.68
C PHE A 604 -30.52 -6.47 24.87
N SER A 605 -30.76 -5.64 25.88
CA SER A 605 -32.06 -5.00 26.10
C SER A 605 -32.18 -3.72 25.28
N ALA A 606 -33.42 -3.25 25.06
CA ALA A 606 -33.68 -1.99 24.35
C ALA A 606 -32.98 -0.77 25.00
N ASN A 607 -32.83 -0.76 26.33
CA ASN A 607 -32.20 0.35 27.06
C ASN A 607 -30.67 0.22 27.17
N GLY A 608 -30.12 -0.94 26.82
CA GLY A 608 -28.69 -1.24 26.95
C GLY A 608 -27.78 -0.44 26.01
N PHE A 609 -28.33 0.13 24.93
CA PHE A 609 -27.57 0.76 23.86
C PHE A 609 -27.06 2.19 24.15
N ALA A 610 -27.51 2.82 25.25
CA ALA A 610 -27.11 4.18 25.61
C ALA A 610 -25.58 4.45 25.58
N PRO A 611 -24.69 3.53 26.01
CA PRO A 611 -23.25 3.74 25.99
C PRO A 611 -22.66 3.91 24.58
N LEU A 612 -23.32 3.41 23.52
CA LEU A 612 -22.80 3.50 22.15
C LEU A 612 -22.70 4.94 21.64
N GLY A 613 -23.46 5.89 22.21
CA GLY A 613 -23.35 7.32 21.89
C GLY A 613 -21.99 7.93 22.21
N GLN A 614 -21.15 7.26 23.02
CA GLN A 614 -19.78 7.70 23.31
C GLN A 614 -18.79 7.43 22.17
N LEU A 615 -19.16 6.60 21.19
CA LEU A 615 -18.30 6.18 20.08
C LEU A 615 -18.28 7.22 18.95
N THR A 616 -17.77 8.42 19.22
CA THR A 616 -17.83 9.56 18.29
C THR A 616 -17.02 9.38 17.00
N HIS A 617 -16.12 8.39 16.96
CA HIS A 617 -15.32 8.04 15.78
C HIS A 617 -16.00 7.02 14.86
N LEU A 618 -17.14 6.45 15.29
CA LEU A 618 -17.81 5.36 14.59
C LEU A 618 -18.31 5.79 13.20
N ARG A 619 -17.97 5.00 12.19
CA ARG A 619 -18.38 5.16 10.79
C ARG A 619 -19.35 4.08 10.36
N THR A 620 -19.17 2.87 10.87
CA THR A 620 -19.98 1.71 10.52
C THR A 620 -20.51 1.05 11.78
N LEU A 621 -21.83 0.90 11.86
CA LEU A 621 -22.52 0.23 12.96
C LEU A 621 -23.52 -0.79 12.42
N ASN A 622 -23.41 -2.04 12.89
CA ASN A 622 -24.38 -3.09 12.59
C ASN A 622 -24.96 -3.70 13.87
N LEU A 623 -26.26 -3.48 14.09
CA LEU A 623 -27.06 -4.01 15.19
C LEU A 623 -28.27 -4.83 14.69
N GLN A 624 -28.23 -5.34 13.46
CA GLN A 624 -29.32 -6.19 12.93
C GLN A 624 -29.56 -7.42 13.81
N SER A 625 -30.79 -7.91 13.88
CA SER A 625 -31.16 -9.05 14.74
C SER A 625 -30.83 -8.86 16.24
N THR A 626 -30.98 -7.63 16.75
CA THR A 626 -30.88 -7.29 18.19
C THR A 626 -32.14 -6.55 18.67
N ALA A 627 -32.21 -6.17 19.94
CA ALA A 627 -33.29 -5.32 20.46
C ALA A 627 -33.12 -3.81 20.14
N ALA A 628 -32.30 -3.45 19.15
CA ALA A 628 -32.03 -2.06 18.78
C ALA A 628 -33.25 -1.38 18.13
N GLY A 629 -34.11 -0.80 18.97
CA GLY A 629 -35.27 0.00 18.60
C GLY A 629 -35.04 1.50 18.72
N ASP A 630 -36.09 2.26 19.04
CA ASP A 630 -36.05 3.72 19.18
C ASP A 630 -34.98 4.23 20.18
N GLU A 631 -34.77 3.53 21.30
CA GLU A 631 -33.80 3.94 22.32
C GLU A 631 -32.36 3.83 21.79
N ALA A 632 -32.06 2.79 21.01
CA ALA A 632 -30.78 2.66 20.32
C ALA A 632 -30.61 3.75 19.25
N ALA A 633 -31.66 4.00 18.45
CA ALA A 633 -31.67 5.08 17.48
C ALA A 633 -31.41 6.46 18.11
N ASN A 634 -32.01 6.73 19.28
CA ASN A 634 -31.77 7.95 20.03
C ASN A 634 -30.33 8.06 20.54
N ALA A 635 -29.75 6.96 21.04
CA ALA A 635 -28.39 6.94 21.56
C ALA A 635 -27.32 7.23 20.48
N ILE A 636 -27.55 6.77 19.24
CA ILE A 636 -26.58 6.88 18.15
C ILE A 636 -26.80 8.10 17.24
N ALA A 637 -27.92 8.81 17.38
CA ALA A 637 -28.31 9.92 16.50
C ALA A 637 -27.31 11.08 16.47
N ASP A 638 -26.50 11.24 17.54
CA ASP A 638 -25.53 12.32 17.68
C ASP A 638 -24.11 11.92 17.26
N ILE A 639 -23.89 10.72 16.71
CA ILE A 639 -22.56 10.27 16.26
C ILE A 639 -22.21 10.98 14.94
N PRO A 640 -21.22 11.90 14.93
CA PRO A 640 -21.05 12.85 13.83
C PRO A 640 -20.45 12.24 12.56
N ARG A 641 -19.82 11.05 12.67
CA ARG A 641 -19.08 10.39 11.58
C ARG A 641 -19.78 9.15 11.04
N LEU A 642 -20.98 8.82 11.53
CA LEU A 642 -21.66 7.59 11.16
C LEU A 642 -22.12 7.66 9.70
N GLN A 643 -21.59 6.76 8.86
CA GLN A 643 -21.81 6.69 7.42
C GLN A 643 -22.65 5.48 7.00
N SER A 644 -22.52 4.37 7.72
CA SER A 644 -23.22 3.13 7.43
C SER A 644 -23.89 2.59 8.69
N LEU A 645 -25.20 2.46 8.66
CA LEU A 645 -26.01 2.00 9.79
C LEU A 645 -26.89 0.84 9.36
N ARG A 646 -26.80 -0.27 10.11
CA ARG A 646 -27.69 -1.43 9.96
C ARG A 646 -28.44 -1.66 11.28
N LEU A 647 -29.76 -1.63 11.22
CA LEU A 647 -30.68 -1.83 12.35
C LEU A 647 -31.77 -2.85 11.97
N GLY A 648 -32.50 -3.34 12.97
CA GLY A 648 -33.65 -4.19 12.72
C GLY A 648 -34.25 -4.72 14.02
N SER A 649 -35.43 -4.23 14.37
CA SER A 649 -36.26 -4.74 15.47
C SER A 649 -37.69 -4.18 15.35
N GLU A 650 -38.69 -4.90 15.86
CA GLU A 650 -40.06 -4.39 15.95
C GLU A 650 -40.20 -3.14 16.83
N GLY A 651 -39.21 -2.87 17.70
CA GLY A 651 -39.15 -1.69 18.56
C GLY A 651 -38.67 -0.42 17.86
N LEU A 652 -38.29 -0.48 16.58
CA LEU A 652 -37.94 0.69 15.78
C LEU A 652 -39.20 1.26 15.10
N THR A 653 -39.64 2.42 15.55
CA THR A 653 -40.86 3.11 15.09
C THR A 653 -40.53 4.45 14.41
N ASP A 654 -41.56 5.18 13.99
CA ASP A 654 -41.42 6.53 13.42
C ASP A 654 -40.67 7.49 14.37
N ARG A 655 -40.76 7.28 15.70
CA ARG A 655 -40.06 8.07 16.71
C ARG A 655 -38.53 7.88 16.62
N GLY A 656 -38.06 6.64 16.50
CA GLY A 656 -36.64 6.34 16.36
C GLY A 656 -36.08 6.89 15.04
N ILE A 657 -36.84 6.75 13.94
CA ILE A 657 -36.45 7.30 12.64
C ILE A 657 -36.36 8.82 12.66
N ALA A 658 -37.26 9.49 13.37
CA ALA A 658 -37.17 10.93 13.54
C ALA A 658 -35.86 11.37 14.24
N ARG A 659 -35.26 10.53 15.09
CA ARG A 659 -33.93 10.77 15.67
C ARG A 659 -32.82 10.48 14.68
N LEU A 660 -32.89 9.37 13.94
CA LEU A 660 -31.88 9.03 12.91
C LEU A 660 -31.80 10.07 11.79
N ALA A 661 -32.87 10.85 11.57
CA ALA A 661 -32.87 11.96 10.61
C ALA A 661 -31.81 13.04 10.91
N ASP A 662 -31.33 13.14 12.15
CA ASP A 662 -30.29 14.09 12.58
C ASP A 662 -28.87 13.65 12.17
N LEU A 663 -28.70 12.42 11.65
CA LEU A 663 -27.41 11.91 11.19
C LEU A 663 -27.04 12.47 9.81
N PHE A 664 -26.50 13.69 9.79
CA PHE A 664 -26.13 14.38 8.54
C PHE A 664 -25.03 13.70 7.73
N SER A 665 -24.26 12.80 8.33
CA SER A 665 -23.17 12.05 7.68
C SER A 665 -23.60 10.69 7.11
N LEU A 666 -24.86 10.28 7.34
CA LEU A 666 -25.33 8.94 7.00
C LEU A 666 -25.51 8.78 5.48
N GLU A 667 -24.82 7.78 4.92
CA GLU A 667 -24.83 7.48 3.48
C GLU A 667 -25.59 6.19 3.16
N ASN A 668 -25.53 5.20 4.06
CA ASN A 668 -26.15 3.89 3.86
C ASN A 668 -26.97 3.51 5.09
N LEU A 669 -28.27 3.26 4.89
CA LEU A 669 -29.18 2.83 5.95
C LEU A 669 -29.86 1.53 5.54
N TYR A 670 -29.64 0.49 6.34
CA TYR A 670 -30.27 -0.82 6.17
C TYR A 670 -31.13 -1.14 7.40
N ILE A 671 -32.42 -1.33 7.20
CA ILE A 671 -33.39 -1.67 8.24
C ILE A 671 -34.02 -3.00 7.84
N GLU A 672 -33.70 -4.06 8.59
CA GLU A 672 -34.15 -5.42 8.29
C GLU A 672 -35.66 -5.59 8.52
N THR A 673 -36.10 -5.30 9.73
CA THR A 673 -37.48 -5.36 10.23
C THR A 673 -37.75 -4.15 11.14
N CYS A 674 -38.94 -3.57 11.08
CA CYS A 674 -39.34 -2.42 11.90
C CYS A 674 -40.86 -2.21 11.91
N ALA A 675 -41.32 -1.27 12.73
CA ALA A 675 -42.72 -0.82 12.81
C ALA A 675 -42.91 0.61 12.25
N ILE A 676 -42.10 0.99 11.26
CA ILE A 676 -42.13 2.30 10.59
C ILE A 676 -43.34 2.39 9.67
N THR A 677 -44.06 3.52 9.70
CA THR A 677 -45.20 3.78 8.82
C THR A 677 -44.84 4.78 7.72
N ASP A 678 -45.79 5.10 6.85
CA ASP A 678 -45.61 6.18 5.87
C ASP A 678 -45.26 7.54 6.52
N VAL A 679 -45.58 7.75 7.81
CA VAL A 679 -45.20 8.97 8.55
C VAL A 679 -43.69 9.02 8.82
N GLY A 680 -43.04 7.90 9.13
CA GLY A 680 -41.59 7.85 9.36
C GLY A 680 -40.77 8.18 8.11
N LEU A 681 -41.31 7.92 6.91
CA LEU A 681 -40.66 8.25 5.64
C LEU A 681 -40.40 9.76 5.46
N GLU A 682 -41.26 10.62 6.03
CA GLU A 682 -41.06 12.08 6.03
C GLU A 682 -39.80 12.51 6.79
N SER A 683 -39.40 11.73 7.80
CA SER A 683 -38.16 11.98 8.54
C SER A 683 -36.94 11.47 7.79
N LEU A 684 -37.03 10.29 7.14
CA LEU A 684 -35.95 9.78 6.28
C LEU A 684 -35.63 10.72 5.11
N GLY A 685 -36.64 11.43 4.58
CA GLY A 685 -36.47 12.43 3.53
C GLY A 685 -35.60 13.64 3.92
N ARG A 686 -35.10 13.72 5.16
CA ARG A 686 -34.20 14.80 5.65
C ARG A 686 -32.72 14.39 5.66
N ILE A 687 -32.40 13.11 5.47
CA ILE A 687 -31.03 12.59 5.52
C ILE A 687 -30.34 12.87 4.18
N ASN A 688 -29.91 14.10 3.95
CA ASN A 688 -29.51 14.60 2.62
C ASN A 688 -28.31 13.88 1.99
N ARG A 689 -27.48 13.19 2.78
CA ARG A 689 -26.32 12.40 2.31
C ARG A 689 -26.66 10.95 1.98
N LEU A 690 -27.91 10.52 2.18
CA LEU A 690 -28.30 9.13 1.98
C LEU A 690 -28.20 8.74 0.51
N LYS A 691 -27.38 7.73 0.23
CA LYS A 691 -27.12 7.15 -1.10
C LYS A 691 -27.84 5.83 -1.29
N GLN A 692 -27.92 5.03 -0.21
CA GLN A 692 -28.55 3.73 -0.21
C GLN A 692 -29.54 3.61 0.95
N LEU A 693 -30.77 3.21 0.64
CA LEU A 693 -31.79 2.88 1.62
C LEU A 693 -32.31 1.48 1.35
N ASP A 694 -32.18 0.61 2.34
CA ASP A 694 -32.78 -0.70 2.36
C ASP A 694 -33.74 -0.79 3.55
N LEU A 695 -35.04 -0.96 3.28
CA LEU A 695 -36.09 -0.83 4.29
C LEU A 695 -37.05 -2.01 4.26
N GLY A 696 -37.09 -2.77 5.35
CA GLY A 696 -38.10 -3.80 5.62
C GLY A 696 -39.10 -3.36 6.67
N ALA A 697 -40.32 -3.03 6.22
CA ALA A 697 -41.39 -2.52 7.06
C ALA A 697 -42.75 -3.09 6.59
N PRO A 698 -43.42 -3.94 7.37
CA PRO A 698 -44.71 -4.51 6.99
C PRO A 698 -45.84 -3.47 6.90
N THR A 699 -45.65 -2.29 7.49
CA THR A 699 -46.66 -1.24 7.65
C THR A 699 -46.63 -0.14 6.58
N ILE A 700 -45.64 -0.12 5.68
CA ILE A 700 -45.51 0.93 4.66
C ILE A 700 -46.41 0.62 3.45
N THR A 701 -47.30 1.56 3.12
CA THR A 701 -48.24 1.42 1.99
C THR A 701 -47.70 2.02 0.68
N GLY A 702 -46.69 2.89 0.78
CA GLY A 702 -46.08 3.61 -0.33
C GLY A 702 -46.55 5.06 -0.46
N SER A 703 -47.58 5.46 0.29
CA SER A 703 -48.12 6.82 0.26
C SER A 703 -47.12 7.88 0.75
N GLY A 704 -46.23 7.53 1.67
CA GLY A 704 -45.21 8.43 2.23
C GLY A 704 -43.89 8.50 1.44
N LEU A 705 -43.73 7.70 0.38
CA LEU A 705 -42.46 7.61 -0.37
C LEU A 705 -42.13 8.90 -1.14
N GLY A 706 -43.09 9.80 -1.33
CA GLY A 706 -42.88 11.13 -1.91
C GLY A 706 -41.83 11.94 -1.13
N ALA A 707 -41.67 11.71 0.17
CA ALA A 707 -40.63 12.35 0.97
C ALA A 707 -39.21 12.02 0.50
N LEU A 708 -38.97 10.80 0.01
CA LEU A 708 -37.64 10.35 -0.44
C LEU A 708 -37.19 11.03 -1.75
N THR A 709 -38.13 11.64 -2.50
CA THR A 709 -37.83 12.39 -3.73
C THR A 709 -36.97 13.63 -3.48
N ARG A 710 -36.92 14.09 -2.23
CA ARG A 710 -36.13 15.25 -1.79
C ARG A 710 -34.65 14.93 -1.56
N LEU A 711 -34.29 13.65 -1.50
CA LEU A 711 -32.93 13.20 -1.23
C LEU A 711 -32.08 13.31 -2.50
N PRO A 712 -31.08 14.22 -2.55
CA PRO A 712 -30.37 14.52 -3.79
C PRO A 712 -29.39 13.41 -4.21
N GLU A 713 -28.91 12.61 -3.27
CA GLU A 713 -27.89 11.57 -3.49
C GLU A 713 -28.47 10.13 -3.50
N LEU A 714 -29.77 9.95 -3.19
CA LEU A 714 -30.36 8.61 -3.06
C LEU A 714 -30.40 7.92 -4.44
N SER A 715 -29.63 6.85 -4.60
CA SER A 715 -29.41 6.17 -5.87
C SER A 715 -29.81 4.69 -5.86
N ASP A 716 -29.80 4.03 -4.70
CA ASP A 716 -30.27 2.64 -4.52
C ASP A 716 -31.35 2.58 -3.44
N LEU A 717 -32.56 2.15 -3.82
CA LEU A 717 -33.69 1.96 -2.93
C LEU A 717 -34.16 0.51 -2.99
N ARG A 718 -34.14 -0.16 -1.84
CA ARG A 718 -34.74 -1.48 -1.65
C ARG A 718 -35.86 -1.40 -0.63
N LEU A 719 -37.02 -1.93 -0.99
CA LEU A 719 -38.21 -1.98 -0.16
C LEU A 719 -38.65 -3.44 0.01
N ARG A 720 -38.61 -3.94 1.25
CA ARG A 720 -39.21 -5.22 1.66
C ARG A 720 -40.50 -4.93 2.44
N CYS A 721 -41.52 -4.47 1.73
CA CYS A 721 -42.74 -3.92 2.33
C CYS A 721 -43.98 -4.62 1.74
N PRO A 722 -44.54 -5.65 2.38
CA PRO A 722 -45.69 -6.40 1.86
C PRO A 722 -46.98 -5.57 1.69
N ALA A 723 -47.12 -4.44 2.39
CA ALA A 723 -48.29 -3.57 2.30
C ALA A 723 -48.23 -2.55 1.16
N LEU A 724 -47.19 -2.57 0.31
CA LEU A 724 -47.06 -1.60 -0.79
C LEU A 724 -48.24 -1.70 -1.77
N THR A 725 -48.77 -0.52 -2.10
CA THR A 725 -49.77 -0.29 -3.13
C THR A 725 -49.14 0.41 -4.32
N ASN A 726 -49.91 0.63 -5.40
CA ASN A 726 -49.45 1.37 -6.58
C ASN A 726 -48.94 2.80 -6.28
N ALA A 727 -49.25 3.35 -5.11
CA ALA A 727 -48.67 4.61 -4.63
C ALA A 727 -47.13 4.62 -4.69
N VAL A 728 -46.46 3.47 -4.55
CA VAL A 728 -45.01 3.36 -4.71
C VAL A 728 -44.51 3.90 -6.05
N PHE A 729 -45.23 3.59 -7.13
CA PHE A 729 -44.88 3.98 -8.49
C PHE A 729 -45.22 5.46 -8.72
N GLU A 730 -46.40 5.88 -8.27
CA GLU A 730 -46.89 7.25 -8.39
C GLU A 730 -46.00 8.27 -7.66
N GLN A 731 -45.41 7.88 -6.53
CA GLN A 731 -44.53 8.75 -5.75
C GLN A 731 -43.07 8.72 -6.27
N LEU A 732 -42.51 7.53 -6.51
CA LEU A 732 -41.09 7.39 -6.88
C LEU A 732 -40.76 7.82 -8.31
N VAL A 733 -41.76 8.02 -9.18
CA VAL A 733 -41.56 8.67 -10.50
C VAL A 733 -40.99 10.10 -10.38
N PHE A 734 -41.04 10.72 -9.20
CA PHE A 734 -40.44 12.03 -8.97
C PHE A 734 -38.99 11.96 -8.43
N ALA A 735 -38.49 10.79 -8.04
CA ALA A 735 -37.16 10.61 -7.47
C ALA A 735 -36.06 10.56 -8.56
N LYS A 736 -35.66 11.72 -9.10
CA LYS A 736 -34.71 11.84 -10.23
C LYS A 736 -33.27 11.38 -9.90
N SER A 737 -32.91 11.33 -8.62
CA SER A 737 -31.62 10.83 -8.14
C SER A 737 -31.51 9.30 -8.22
N LEU A 738 -32.65 8.60 -8.17
CA LEU A 738 -32.71 7.15 -8.06
C LEU A 738 -32.10 6.48 -9.30
N ARG A 739 -31.45 5.34 -9.15
CA ARG A 739 -30.92 4.54 -10.27
C ARG A 739 -31.38 3.09 -10.18
N LYS A 740 -31.48 2.57 -8.96
CA LYS A 740 -31.81 1.19 -8.66
C LYS A 740 -33.05 1.15 -7.76
N LEU A 741 -34.10 0.47 -8.19
CA LEU A 741 -35.32 0.26 -7.39
C LEU A 741 -35.64 -1.23 -7.27
N ARG A 742 -35.62 -1.76 -6.05
CA ARG A 742 -35.92 -3.16 -5.73
C ARG A 742 -37.14 -3.24 -4.83
N LEU A 743 -38.20 -3.92 -5.26
CA LEU A 743 -39.44 -4.02 -4.49
C LEU A 743 -39.64 -5.34 -3.75
N VAL A 744 -38.73 -6.32 -3.88
CA VAL A 744 -38.80 -7.61 -3.15
C VAL A 744 -37.39 -8.23 -2.97
N GLU A 745 -37.23 -9.06 -1.93
CA GLU A 745 -36.05 -9.89 -1.66
C GLU A 745 -36.48 -11.28 -1.12
N ARG A 746 -35.56 -12.27 -1.15
CA ARG A 746 -35.81 -13.65 -0.72
C ARG A 746 -36.30 -13.70 0.74
N GLY A 747 -37.36 -14.47 1.00
CA GLY A 747 -37.89 -14.70 2.36
C GLY A 747 -38.99 -13.75 2.84
N TRP A 748 -39.36 -12.74 2.04
CA TRP A 748 -40.43 -11.79 2.38
C TRP A 748 -41.67 -11.99 1.51
N GLN A 749 -42.86 -11.71 2.08
CA GLN A 749 -44.12 -11.76 1.34
C GLN A 749 -44.14 -10.64 0.28
N PRO A 750 -44.40 -10.96 -1.01
CA PRO A 750 -44.53 -9.95 -2.06
C PRO A 750 -45.73 -9.02 -1.83
N PRO A 751 -45.66 -7.76 -2.30
CA PRO A 751 -46.77 -6.81 -2.19
C PRO A 751 -47.90 -7.14 -3.17
N ALA A 752 -48.93 -7.83 -2.67
CA ALA A 752 -50.03 -8.34 -3.48
C ALA A 752 -50.89 -7.24 -4.15
N ALA A 753 -50.84 -6.00 -3.65
CA ALA A 753 -51.65 -4.88 -4.13
C ALA A 753 -51.04 -4.13 -5.32
N LEU A 754 -49.86 -4.53 -5.81
CA LEU A 754 -49.27 -3.95 -7.02
C LEU A 754 -49.95 -4.50 -8.27
N THR A 755 -50.20 -3.63 -9.25
CA THR A 755 -50.81 -4.01 -10.54
C THR A 755 -50.02 -3.48 -11.72
N ASP A 756 -50.18 -4.13 -12.88
CA ASP A 756 -49.57 -3.68 -14.14
C ASP A 756 -49.95 -2.24 -14.53
N GLU A 757 -51.19 -1.84 -14.26
CA GLU A 757 -51.65 -0.47 -14.48
C GLU A 757 -50.88 0.54 -13.61
N GLY A 758 -50.65 0.21 -12.34
CA GLY A 758 -49.84 1.03 -11.45
C GLY A 758 -48.37 1.09 -11.87
N LEU A 759 -47.81 -0.03 -12.34
CA LEU A 759 -46.43 -0.09 -12.80
C LEU A 759 -46.17 0.88 -13.97
N LEU A 760 -47.15 1.10 -14.85
CA LEU A 760 -47.04 2.07 -15.95
C LEU A 760 -46.85 3.51 -15.49
N ALA A 761 -47.14 3.85 -14.23
CA ALA A 761 -46.83 5.17 -13.67
C ALA A 761 -45.31 5.47 -13.67
N LEU A 762 -44.45 4.45 -13.74
CA LEU A 762 -43.00 4.62 -13.90
C LEU A 762 -42.54 4.90 -15.33
N ALA A 763 -43.43 4.93 -16.34
CA ALA A 763 -43.05 5.20 -17.73
C ALA A 763 -42.18 6.47 -17.92
N PRO A 764 -42.36 7.57 -17.17
CA PRO A 764 -41.48 8.74 -17.27
C PRO A 764 -40.08 8.57 -16.65
N ALA A 765 -39.82 7.48 -15.91
CA ALA A 765 -38.63 7.27 -15.08
C ALA A 765 -37.36 6.85 -15.85
N THR A 766 -37.04 7.57 -16.93
CA THR A 766 -35.93 7.25 -17.85
C THR A 766 -34.52 7.32 -17.26
N TRP A 767 -34.40 7.80 -16.02
CA TRP A 767 -33.14 7.83 -15.26
C TRP A 767 -32.84 6.52 -14.51
N LEU A 768 -33.82 5.62 -14.36
CA LEU A 768 -33.60 4.31 -13.75
C LEU A 768 -32.68 3.45 -14.62
N THR A 769 -31.72 2.78 -14.01
CA THR A 769 -30.83 1.83 -14.70
C THR A 769 -31.22 0.39 -14.42
N GLU A 770 -31.76 0.11 -13.22
CA GLU A 770 -32.16 -1.25 -12.83
C GLU A 770 -33.47 -1.22 -12.02
N LEU A 771 -34.41 -2.07 -12.39
CA LEU A 771 -35.73 -2.18 -11.77
C LEU A 771 -36.04 -3.67 -11.49
N TRP A 772 -36.10 -4.05 -10.22
CA TRP A 772 -36.37 -5.43 -9.81
C TRP A 772 -37.79 -5.54 -9.27
N LEU A 773 -38.59 -6.36 -9.95
CA LEU A 773 -40.00 -6.55 -9.68
C LEU A 773 -40.28 -8.01 -9.31
N PRO A 774 -41.17 -8.28 -8.35
CA PRO A 774 -41.62 -9.64 -8.07
C PRO A 774 -42.43 -10.23 -9.22
N ARG A 775 -42.26 -11.52 -9.52
CA ARG A 775 -43.09 -12.26 -10.50
C ARG A 775 -44.28 -13.00 -9.88
N ASN A 776 -44.15 -13.51 -8.66
CA ASN A 776 -45.13 -14.43 -8.07
C ASN A 776 -45.89 -13.71 -6.94
N ASP A 777 -47.15 -14.09 -6.73
CA ASP A 777 -48.02 -13.61 -5.64
C ASP A 777 -48.20 -12.07 -5.62
N THR A 778 -48.15 -11.44 -6.79
CA THR A 778 -48.51 -10.02 -7.01
C THR A 778 -49.39 -9.88 -8.26
N GLY A 779 -50.02 -8.73 -8.45
CA GLY A 779 -50.73 -8.38 -9.69
C GLY A 779 -49.82 -7.86 -10.80
N LEU A 780 -48.50 -8.03 -10.69
CA LEU A 780 -47.53 -7.70 -11.74
C LEU A 780 -47.29 -8.92 -12.64
N THR A 781 -47.48 -8.74 -13.95
CA THR A 781 -47.31 -9.79 -14.95
C THR A 781 -46.12 -9.51 -15.85
N GLU A 782 -45.67 -10.54 -16.57
CA GLU A 782 -44.65 -10.38 -17.61
C GLU A 782 -45.13 -9.44 -18.73
N ASP A 783 -46.43 -9.45 -19.04
CA ASP A 783 -47.04 -8.56 -20.03
C ASP A 783 -47.00 -7.09 -19.57
N GLY A 784 -47.28 -6.79 -18.30
CA GLY A 784 -47.15 -5.44 -17.75
C GLY A 784 -45.70 -4.92 -17.76
N MET A 785 -44.74 -5.77 -17.43
CA MET A 785 -43.32 -5.41 -17.51
C MET A 785 -42.87 -5.20 -18.96
N ASN A 786 -43.37 -6.01 -19.89
CA ASN A 786 -43.14 -5.84 -21.32
C ASN A 786 -43.79 -4.56 -21.86
N ALA A 787 -44.94 -4.15 -21.33
CA ALA A 787 -45.60 -2.90 -21.68
C ALA A 787 -44.83 -1.66 -21.19
N LEU A 788 -44.09 -1.75 -20.08
CA LEU A 788 -43.24 -0.67 -19.58
C LEU A 788 -41.93 -0.51 -20.37
N LYS A 789 -41.39 -1.62 -20.90
CA LYS A 789 -40.06 -1.68 -21.55
C LYS A 789 -39.85 -0.65 -22.68
N PRO A 790 -40.81 -0.35 -23.58
CA PRO A 790 -40.66 0.69 -24.60
C PRO A 790 -40.47 2.10 -24.03
N HIS A 791 -40.99 2.37 -22.83
CA HIS A 791 -40.85 3.67 -22.16
C HIS A 791 -39.49 3.82 -21.46
N LEU A 792 -38.85 2.71 -21.08
CA LEU A 792 -37.60 2.66 -20.32
C LEU A 792 -36.51 1.84 -21.04
N PRO A 793 -36.08 2.22 -22.26
CA PRO A 793 -35.23 1.38 -23.12
C PRO A 793 -33.80 1.16 -22.59
N LYS A 794 -33.35 1.98 -21.64
CA LYS A 794 -32.03 1.88 -21.00
C LYS A 794 -32.07 1.23 -19.62
N THR A 795 -33.26 0.91 -19.11
CA THR A 795 -33.44 0.30 -17.80
C THR A 795 -33.45 -1.21 -17.94
N ASN A 796 -32.62 -1.88 -17.14
CA ASN A 796 -32.68 -3.32 -17.00
C ASN A 796 -33.85 -3.70 -16.07
N ILE A 797 -34.98 -4.09 -16.65
CA ILE A 797 -36.15 -4.59 -15.91
C ILE A 797 -35.93 -6.08 -15.63
N ILE A 798 -35.70 -6.41 -14.37
CA ILE A 798 -35.32 -7.74 -13.91
C ILE A 798 -36.51 -8.32 -13.14
N PRO A 799 -37.22 -9.31 -13.71
CA PRO A 799 -38.31 -9.94 -13.01
C PRO A 799 -37.75 -11.06 -12.13
N TYR A 800 -37.93 -10.92 -10.82
CA TYR A 800 -37.34 -11.78 -9.80
C TYR A 800 -38.38 -12.77 -9.27
N SER A 801 -38.10 -14.07 -9.37
CA SER A 801 -38.94 -15.13 -8.81
C SER A 801 -38.57 -15.38 -7.35
N VAL A 802 -39.58 -15.49 -6.48
CA VAL A 802 -39.40 -15.77 -5.06
C VAL A 802 -40.19 -17.03 -4.73
N GLU A 803 -39.51 -18.05 -4.20
CA GLU A 803 -40.19 -19.09 -3.42
C GLU A 803 -40.39 -18.55 -2.00
N TRP A 804 -41.48 -17.81 -1.77
CA TRP A 804 -41.90 -17.52 -0.41
C TRP A 804 -42.73 -18.71 0.09
N LYS A 805 -42.17 -19.50 1.02
CA LYS A 805 -42.95 -20.49 1.75
C LYS A 805 -43.56 -19.79 2.97
N LYS A 806 -44.88 -19.74 3.03
CA LYS A 806 -45.60 -19.34 4.25
C LYS A 806 -45.04 -20.17 5.42
N PRO A 807 -44.62 -19.55 6.54
CA PRO A 807 -44.20 -20.31 7.71
C PRO A 807 -45.32 -21.28 8.11
N ASP A 808 -44.97 -22.55 8.34
CA ASP A 808 -45.90 -23.54 8.86
C ASP A 808 -46.37 -23.07 10.25
N PRO A 809 -47.67 -22.92 10.51
CA PRO A 809 -48.16 -22.42 11.80
C PRO A 809 -48.05 -23.44 12.95
N SER A 810 -47.12 -24.41 12.87
CA SER A 810 -46.96 -25.53 13.80
C SER A 810 -46.00 -25.26 14.95
#